data_AF-A0A5P1A271-F1
#
_entry.id   AF-A0A5P1A271-F1
#
_cell.length_a   1.000
_cell.length_b   1.000
_cell.length_c   1.000
_cell.angle_alpha   90.00
_cell.angle_beta   90.00
_cell.angle_gamma   90.00
#
_symmetry.space_group_name_H-M   'P 1'
#
loop_
_entity.id
_entity.type
_entity.pdbx_description
1 polymer ?
#
loop_
_entity_poly.entity_id
_entity_poly.type
_entity_poly.pdbx_seq_one_letter_code
_entity_poly.pdbx_strand_id
1 'polypeptide(L)'
;ILMNEVKYLNMQNIVSHVLYLGLIVKTVFALKLLTRRAMIKSLLPKILQKKKESIEKIHMVISDNRAVEFPDDLKVCKNTGIFEGIRNDEWTCGDVCELDICDLESVNGVMNDQKNIHIRALFKRWLENFLEDYNKINNKISHCTKNGGGDICINGCENKCECVDKWIKLKKKEWEKVRNRYFNQYKDSGTDMKFFVRSFLETLIPQTNVTKGNSDFKDLNALEKSIECTETDTSGTEKRKEADIIVCLLNKLKKEIEPCKNQPDEQKQENCKRIPEPPFSIHENPEEHEQPLDDYYIQQPKFCPQPPPPPLQQDACDIVDDILKDKHENTKVGECNPKESYPEWDCKNNIDNGNVGACMPPRRQKLCLYYLKELSDTTQKGLRDAFIKCAAKETYFSWNYYMSKNGSTDNLDEKLKKGKIPEEFLRSMYYTYGDYRDICLNSDISKKEGDVSNAKDNIGKVFSNNGAESRNGLKREDWWKIYGKDIWKGMVCGLSHHIKEAERENFNKSEAYKYSTVSSRLEDFAYRPQFLRWFTEWADQFCRERVVKIEELKNGCNDYKCENSDEDKKQACKTACEDYKKWLKDWKDQYKQQSAKFDKDKEAGKYKNTPAQIDADESYSAHDYLHDQLQKLCEDGKCSCMEETSTQDEETDLPGQNDFPEDLDYPPKEIGEKCKCAIPPEPMSCVEKTAQKLRKYAEKNIEPQLKVNGKKYNDNCNVTKEKYQETKGGTCTFKDTMWLECKLTNDQCESTGKERFDIGKYWDCDEDITDAKNKLCIPPRRRDMCLKKFEHIRDENINHSTKLLTKIQEIAQNEGDDIIKNLLQENPCKENIICEAMKYSFADIGDIIRGRSKINPKNNNIEDILKKVFEEIHGKLHNDIKSKYPDNGDKKYTKLREAWWDANRKDIWKAMSCSAPKNAHLKKKLNNPGDNSQNAHPITTPQEKCGYDREPPDYDYIPERYRFLQEWSEYYCKALNKKKDEMKNACQQCKTQNDSRCPNEEDTEKCKNCKDECKNYKQFVKKWEDQLEGQKDLYKKIYLEGSTANNTEASNDYVKKFFQILSRECSYVSTIDHYVHESTHCKDYLYPESNSTTSNYAFSKYPNEYEKACTCQKKSSSDPAEILKNIIQNSFKSPKIPGIKTIQNVVPRIPNRIKNIMPDAHTIHAIVARSFPYFVPKFPKEVKPPPTNNILNDVLPSAIPVGIALALTSIAFLYLKVIYIYM
;
A
#
# COMPACT_ATOMS: atom_id res chain seq x y z
N ILE A 1 -59.32 -3.27 29.83
CA ILE A 1 -59.42 -3.08 28.37
C ILE A 1 -58.76 -1.76 27.97
N LEU A 2 -59.14 -0.61 28.54
CA LEU A 2 -58.48 0.70 28.33
C LEU A 2 -56.97 0.76 28.69
N MET A 3 -56.46 -0.01 29.66
CA MET A 3 -55.00 -0.07 29.95
C MET A 3 -54.18 -0.88 28.93
N ASN A 4 -54.81 -1.83 28.21
CA ASN A 4 -54.14 -2.56 27.14
C ASN A 4 -54.16 -1.78 25.83
N GLU A 5 -55.18 -0.93 25.59
CA GLU A 5 -55.18 0.00 24.45
C GLU A 5 -54.09 1.08 24.59
N VAL A 6 -53.82 1.61 25.79
CA VAL A 6 -52.73 2.57 26.02
C VAL A 6 -51.35 1.93 25.84
N LYS A 7 -51.15 0.65 26.23
CA LYS A 7 -49.89 -0.08 25.96
C LYS A 7 -49.72 -0.44 24.49
N TYR A 8 -50.81 -0.77 23.78
CA TYR A 8 -50.77 -1.05 22.34
C TYR A 8 -50.52 0.23 21.53
N LEU A 9 -51.12 1.36 21.93
CA LEU A 9 -50.84 2.69 21.37
C LEU A 9 -49.41 3.16 21.67
N ASN A 10 -48.84 2.88 22.85
CA ASN A 10 -47.45 3.24 23.15
C ASN A 10 -46.44 2.33 22.43
N MET A 11 -46.72 1.03 22.28
CA MET A 11 -45.85 0.14 21.48
C MET A 11 -45.98 0.40 19.99
N GLN A 12 -47.17 0.71 19.46
CA GLN A 12 -47.31 1.17 18.07
C GLN A 12 -46.69 2.56 17.87
N ASN A 13 -46.71 3.45 18.85
CA ASN A 13 -46.01 4.74 18.77
C ASN A 13 -44.50 4.60 18.90
N ILE A 14 -43.97 3.64 19.67
CA ILE A 14 -42.52 3.39 19.79
C ILE A 14 -42.02 2.60 18.58
N VAL A 15 -42.75 1.58 18.11
CA VAL A 15 -42.41 0.86 16.88
C VAL A 15 -42.62 1.76 15.67
N SER A 16 -43.64 2.62 15.66
CA SER A 16 -43.74 3.70 14.67
C SER A 16 -42.65 4.72 14.86
N HIS A 17 -42.23 5.13 16.07
CA HIS A 17 -41.13 6.08 16.24
C HIS A 17 -39.77 5.48 15.90
N VAL A 18 -39.55 4.17 16.07
CA VAL A 18 -38.31 3.46 15.72
C VAL A 18 -38.32 3.06 14.25
N LEU A 19 -39.47 2.73 13.65
CA LEU A 19 -39.63 2.62 12.20
C LEU A 19 -39.61 3.98 11.54
N TYR A 20 -40.06 5.06 12.19
CA TYR A 20 -40.04 6.45 11.70
C TYR A 20 -38.72 7.12 12.02
N LEU A 21 -37.94 6.73 13.04
CA LEU A 21 -36.53 7.07 13.23
C LEU A 21 -35.63 6.19 12.38
N GLY A 22 -36.01 4.96 12.12
CA GLY A 22 -35.33 4.05 11.19
C GLY A 22 -35.60 4.42 9.74
N LEU A 23 -36.82 4.86 9.42
CA LEU A 23 -37.17 5.55 8.18
C LEU A 23 -36.53 6.92 8.20
N ILE A 24 -36.68 7.81 9.18
CA ILE A 24 -35.95 9.10 9.18
C ILE A 24 -34.44 8.87 9.09
N VAL A 25 -33.81 7.89 9.72
CA VAL A 25 -32.39 7.62 9.54
C VAL A 25 -32.13 7.00 8.18
N LYS A 26 -32.89 6.01 7.69
CA LYS A 26 -32.73 5.48 6.32
C LYS A 26 -33.12 6.47 5.23
N THR A 27 -33.97 7.44 5.52
CA THR A 27 -34.55 8.47 4.65
C THR A 27 -33.81 9.79 4.84
N VAL A 28 -32.99 9.98 5.89
CA VAL A 28 -31.98 11.04 6.08
C VAL A 28 -30.60 10.52 5.67
N PHE A 29 -30.36 9.22 5.69
CA PHE A 29 -29.20 8.58 5.08
C PHE A 29 -29.48 8.38 3.60
N ALA A 30 -30.68 7.97 3.19
CA ALA A 30 -31.12 8.04 1.80
C ALA A 30 -31.47 9.46 1.38
N LEU A 31 -31.96 10.40 2.20
CA LEU A 31 -31.92 11.82 1.83
C LEU A 31 -30.49 12.30 1.87
N LYS A 32 -29.54 11.86 2.70
CA LYS A 32 -28.12 12.29 2.59
C LYS A 32 -27.44 11.66 1.39
N LEU A 33 -27.87 10.48 0.93
CA LEU A 33 -27.38 9.79 -0.26
C LEU A 33 -28.14 10.15 -1.52
N LEU A 34 -29.39 10.62 -1.42
CA LEU A 34 -30.24 11.14 -2.51
C LEU A 34 -30.21 12.66 -2.53
N THR A 35 -29.84 13.36 -1.47
CA THR A 35 -29.41 14.77 -1.49
C THR A 35 -27.91 14.85 -1.62
N ARG A 36 -27.08 13.83 -1.33
CA ARG A 36 -25.75 13.73 -1.98
C ARG A 36 -25.90 13.28 -3.41
N ARG A 37 -26.69 12.27 -3.77
CA ARG A 37 -26.89 11.91 -5.20
C ARG A 37 -27.65 12.99 -5.94
N ALA A 38 -28.60 13.71 -5.37
CA ALA A 38 -29.28 14.84 -6.03
C ALA A 38 -28.59 16.17 -5.77
N MET A 39 -27.75 16.37 -4.75
CA MET A 39 -26.74 17.44 -4.79
C MET A 39 -25.78 17.10 -5.91
N ILE A 40 -25.11 15.95 -5.91
CA ILE A 40 -24.20 15.51 -6.98
C ILE A 40 -24.91 15.49 -8.36
N LYS A 41 -26.19 15.13 -8.50
CA LYS A 41 -26.93 15.06 -9.78
C LYS A 41 -27.68 16.37 -10.15
N SER A 42 -27.86 17.32 -9.21
CA SER A 42 -28.35 18.69 -9.47
C SER A 42 -27.24 19.74 -9.52
N LEU A 43 -26.14 19.48 -8.82
CA LEU A 43 -24.84 20.13 -8.90
C LEU A 43 -24.00 19.54 -10.03
N LEU A 44 -24.21 18.34 -10.58
CA LEU A 44 -23.50 17.95 -11.82
C LEU A 44 -23.85 18.92 -12.94
N PRO A 45 -25.13 19.18 -13.27
CA PRO A 45 -25.48 20.14 -14.31
C PRO A 45 -25.17 21.60 -13.90
N LYS A 46 -25.29 21.95 -12.60
CA LYS A 46 -25.03 23.33 -12.12
C LYS A 46 -23.53 23.63 -11.87
N ILE A 47 -22.69 22.65 -11.55
CA ILE A 47 -21.22 22.75 -11.53
C ILE A 47 -20.71 22.76 -12.97
N LEU A 48 -21.30 21.98 -13.88
CA LEU A 48 -21.05 22.06 -15.32
C LEU A 48 -21.50 23.41 -15.92
N GLN A 49 -22.48 24.09 -15.34
CA GLN A 49 -22.90 25.44 -15.78
C GLN A 49 -22.12 26.60 -15.13
N LYS A 50 -21.48 26.41 -13.97
CA LYS A 50 -20.84 27.53 -13.23
C LYS A 50 -19.31 27.55 -13.22
N LYS A 51 -18.64 26.81 -14.11
CA LYS A 51 -17.20 26.95 -14.38
C LYS A 51 -16.89 26.96 -15.88
N LYS A 52 -17.61 27.82 -16.60
CA LYS A 52 -17.49 28.02 -18.05
C LYS A 52 -16.96 29.43 -18.37
N GLU A 53 -15.92 29.88 -17.66
CA GLU A 53 -15.38 31.25 -17.85
C GLU A 53 -14.04 31.31 -18.58
N SER A 54 -13.47 30.18 -19.02
CA SER A 54 -12.27 30.18 -19.88
C SER A 54 -12.19 28.93 -20.75
N ILE A 55 -13.20 28.69 -21.60
CA ILE A 55 -13.03 27.72 -22.70
C ILE A 55 -12.32 28.46 -23.82
N GLU A 56 -11.05 28.13 -24.05
CA GLU A 56 -10.27 28.67 -25.17
C GLU A 56 -10.17 27.60 -26.27
N LYS A 57 -10.56 27.97 -27.49
CA LYS A 57 -10.43 27.11 -28.67
C LYS A 57 -9.05 27.28 -29.29
N ILE A 58 -8.30 26.19 -29.35
CA ILE A 58 -7.00 26.10 -29.99
C ILE A 58 -7.16 25.34 -31.31
N HIS A 59 -6.84 26.00 -32.42
CA HIS A 59 -6.77 25.35 -33.73
C HIS A 59 -5.33 24.94 -34.02
N MET A 60 -5.12 23.70 -34.43
CA MET A 60 -3.82 23.15 -34.82
C MET A 60 -3.87 22.54 -36.21
N VAL A 61 -3.15 23.14 -37.15
CA VAL A 61 -2.92 22.60 -38.49
C VAL A 61 -1.82 21.56 -38.44
N ILE A 62 -2.10 20.34 -38.88
CA ILE A 62 -1.16 19.20 -38.84
C ILE A 62 -1.04 18.60 -40.25
N SER A 63 0.19 18.39 -40.69
CA SER A 63 0.48 17.62 -41.91
C SER A 63 0.12 16.14 -41.71
N ASP A 64 -0.82 15.62 -42.51
CA ASP A 64 -1.29 14.23 -42.43
C ASP A 64 -1.54 13.69 -43.84
N ASN A 65 -0.77 12.67 -44.24
CA ASN A 65 -0.82 12.08 -45.59
C ASN A 65 -2.15 11.36 -45.86
N ARG A 66 -3.01 11.17 -44.85
CA ARG A 66 -4.37 10.61 -44.99
C ARG A 66 -5.45 11.66 -45.26
N ALA A 67 -5.14 12.95 -45.13
CA ALA A 67 -6.09 14.02 -45.36
C ALA A 67 -6.21 14.35 -46.87
N VAL A 68 -7.44 14.42 -47.38
CA VAL A 68 -7.73 14.57 -48.83
C VAL A 68 -7.91 16.05 -49.25
N GLU A 69 -8.06 16.97 -48.28
CA GLU A 69 -8.38 18.39 -48.52
C GLU A 69 -7.37 19.34 -47.84
N PHE A 70 -7.19 20.54 -48.42
CA PHE A 70 -6.37 21.62 -47.85
C PHE A 70 -7.28 22.74 -47.33
N PRO A 71 -7.02 23.30 -46.13
CA PRO A 71 -7.73 24.47 -45.62
C PRO A 71 -7.69 25.65 -46.62
N ASP A 72 -8.72 26.49 -46.65
CA ASP A 72 -8.83 27.63 -47.59
C ASP A 72 -7.56 28.50 -47.63
N ASP A 73 -6.97 28.76 -46.46
CA ASP A 73 -5.74 29.55 -46.29
C ASP A 73 -4.47 28.86 -46.84
N LEU A 74 -4.49 27.54 -47.03
CA LEU A 74 -3.37 26.72 -47.53
C LEU A 74 -3.69 26.01 -48.85
N LYS A 75 -4.77 26.38 -49.56
CA LYS A 75 -5.09 25.82 -50.89
C LYS A 75 -3.95 25.94 -51.89
N VAL A 76 -3.14 27.00 -51.80
CA VAL A 76 -1.97 27.21 -52.67
C VAL A 76 -0.90 26.13 -52.46
N CYS A 77 -0.90 25.42 -51.32
CA CYS A 77 -0.01 24.31 -51.05
C CYS A 77 -0.40 23.03 -51.80
N LYS A 78 -1.61 22.96 -52.33
CA LYS A 78 -2.09 21.81 -53.11
C LYS A 78 -1.22 21.67 -54.38
N ASN A 79 -0.73 20.46 -54.63
CA ASN A 79 0.16 20.13 -55.76
C ASN A 79 1.55 20.80 -55.73
N THR A 80 1.95 21.43 -54.61
CA THR A 80 3.33 21.97 -54.45
C THR A 80 4.35 20.89 -54.08
N GLY A 81 3.89 19.74 -53.59
CA GLY A 81 4.76 18.64 -53.12
C GLY A 81 5.48 18.93 -51.78
N ILE A 82 5.06 19.98 -51.06
CA ILE A 82 5.55 20.30 -49.70
C ILE A 82 4.80 19.45 -48.65
N PHE A 83 3.48 19.37 -48.78
CA PHE A 83 2.60 18.58 -47.92
C PHE A 83 1.77 17.62 -48.79
N GLU A 84 1.59 16.38 -48.34
CA GLU A 84 0.75 15.37 -49.02
C GLU A 84 -0.73 15.53 -48.64
N GLY A 85 -1.01 16.00 -47.43
CA GLY A 85 -2.33 16.37 -46.94
C GLY A 85 -2.21 17.19 -45.65
N ILE A 86 -3.22 17.99 -45.33
CA ILE A 86 -3.26 18.83 -44.12
C ILE A 86 -4.62 18.67 -43.45
N ARG A 87 -4.63 18.42 -42.15
CA ARG A 87 -5.85 18.42 -41.34
C ARG A 87 -5.83 19.50 -40.27
N ASN A 88 -7.02 19.95 -39.88
CA ASN A 88 -7.20 20.92 -38.80
C ASN A 88 -7.77 20.21 -37.58
N ASP A 89 -7.00 20.15 -36.50
CA ASP A 89 -7.43 19.63 -35.22
C ASP A 89 -7.93 20.80 -34.36
N GLU A 90 -9.21 20.79 -33.96
CA GLU A 90 -9.81 21.80 -33.10
C GLU A 90 -9.88 21.29 -31.66
N TRP A 91 -9.16 21.97 -30.75
CA TRP A 91 -9.07 21.61 -29.34
C TRP A 91 -9.81 22.62 -28.49
N THR A 92 -10.67 22.15 -27.60
CA THR A 92 -11.28 22.97 -26.55
C THR A 92 -10.54 22.74 -25.23
N CYS A 93 -9.86 23.76 -24.73
CA CYS A 93 -9.13 23.69 -23.46
C CYS A 93 -9.86 24.45 -22.36
N GLY A 94 -9.87 23.91 -21.15
CA GLY A 94 -10.48 24.53 -19.97
C GLY A 94 -10.02 23.92 -18.65
N ASP A 95 -10.32 24.61 -17.56
CA ASP A 95 -9.89 24.21 -16.22
C ASP A 95 -10.91 23.24 -15.61
N VAL A 96 -10.56 21.96 -15.56
CA VAL A 96 -11.38 20.89 -14.98
C VAL A 96 -10.70 20.40 -13.71
N CYS A 97 -11.37 20.56 -12.56
CA CYS A 97 -10.82 20.12 -11.26
C CYS A 97 -9.42 20.68 -10.92
N GLU A 98 -9.17 21.97 -11.22
CA GLU A 98 -7.85 22.63 -11.02
C GLU A 98 -6.72 22.10 -11.94
N LEU A 99 -7.07 21.30 -12.96
CA LEU A 99 -6.17 20.82 -14.01
C LEU A 99 -6.57 21.45 -15.36
N ASP A 100 -5.58 21.88 -16.16
CA ASP A 100 -5.81 22.43 -17.50
C ASP A 100 -5.86 21.28 -18.53
N ILE A 101 -7.07 20.95 -18.97
CA ILE A 101 -7.38 19.81 -19.85
C ILE A 101 -7.88 20.32 -21.20
N CYS A 102 -7.44 19.68 -22.28
CA CYS A 102 -7.82 19.95 -23.66
C CYS A 102 -8.50 18.73 -24.29
N ASP A 103 -9.67 18.96 -24.87
CA ASP A 103 -10.47 17.96 -25.55
C ASP A 103 -10.48 18.22 -27.06
N LEU A 104 -10.31 17.17 -27.88
CA LEU A 104 -10.37 17.28 -29.35
C LEU A 104 -11.84 17.25 -29.82
N GLU A 105 -12.30 18.30 -30.49
CA GLU A 105 -13.61 18.31 -31.15
C GLU A 105 -13.57 17.32 -32.35
N SER A 106 -14.51 16.37 -32.38
CA SER A 106 -14.49 15.27 -33.34
C SER A 106 -14.61 15.75 -34.79
N VAL A 107 -13.65 15.37 -35.64
CA VAL A 107 -13.72 15.54 -37.10
C VAL A 107 -14.26 14.24 -37.71
N ASN A 108 -15.43 14.30 -38.38
CA ASN A 108 -15.99 13.26 -39.25
C ASN A 108 -16.22 11.85 -38.66
N GLY A 109 -16.71 11.73 -37.42
CA GLY A 109 -17.42 10.53 -36.96
C GLY A 109 -16.62 9.23 -36.77
N VAL A 110 -15.30 9.24 -36.96
CA VAL A 110 -14.41 8.12 -36.57
C VAL A 110 -13.92 8.36 -35.15
N MET A 111 -14.24 7.44 -34.24
CA MET A 111 -13.77 7.50 -32.86
C MET A 111 -12.27 7.19 -32.79
N ASN A 112 -11.51 8.13 -32.22
CA ASN A 112 -10.08 7.99 -31.96
C ASN A 112 -9.89 8.00 -30.43
N ASP A 113 -9.10 7.08 -29.89
CA ASP A 113 -9.12 6.64 -28.47
C ASP A 113 -8.46 7.60 -27.45
N GLN A 114 -8.24 8.86 -27.81
CA GLN A 114 -7.64 9.86 -26.91
C GLN A 114 -8.45 11.15 -26.95
N LYS A 115 -9.53 11.20 -26.16
CA LYS A 115 -10.41 12.39 -26.15
C LYS A 115 -9.92 13.53 -25.26
N ASN A 116 -9.14 13.28 -24.22
CA ASN A 116 -8.77 14.30 -23.23
C ASN A 116 -7.25 14.24 -22.96
N ILE A 117 -6.54 15.35 -23.14
CA ILE A 117 -5.10 15.45 -22.83
C ILE A 117 -4.80 16.71 -22.00
N HIS A 118 -3.77 16.68 -21.17
CA HIS A 118 -3.31 17.90 -20.48
C HIS A 118 -2.76 18.93 -21.48
N ILE A 119 -2.92 20.23 -21.18
CA ILE A 119 -2.36 21.32 -22.00
C ILE A 119 -0.85 21.16 -22.26
N ARG A 120 -0.10 20.56 -21.33
CA ARG A 120 1.33 20.26 -21.50
C ARG A 120 1.59 19.21 -22.59
N ALA A 121 0.72 18.21 -22.69
CA ALA A 121 0.79 17.19 -23.74
C ALA A 121 0.40 17.78 -25.10
N LEU A 122 -0.62 18.64 -25.15
CA LEU A 122 -0.99 19.37 -26.36
C LEU A 122 0.16 20.29 -26.83
N PHE A 123 0.78 21.02 -25.90
CA PHE A 123 1.94 21.89 -26.16
C PHE A 123 3.13 21.09 -26.71
N LYS A 124 3.45 19.92 -26.13
CA LYS A 124 4.46 18.99 -26.64
C LYS A 124 4.16 18.55 -28.07
N ARG A 125 2.93 18.09 -28.31
CA ARG A 125 2.49 17.59 -29.62
C ARG A 125 2.55 18.67 -30.71
N TRP A 126 2.22 19.92 -30.35
CA TRP A 126 2.36 21.05 -31.28
C TRP A 126 3.83 21.25 -31.69
N LEU A 127 4.76 21.22 -30.74
CA LEU A 127 6.20 21.40 -30.99
C LEU A 127 6.78 20.28 -31.87
N GLU A 128 6.40 19.03 -31.63
CA GLU A 128 6.84 17.88 -32.43
C GLU A 128 6.38 18.01 -33.89
N ASN A 129 5.08 18.27 -34.11
CA ASN A 129 4.54 18.49 -35.44
C ASN A 129 5.16 19.71 -36.14
N PHE A 130 5.38 20.81 -35.40
CA PHE A 130 6.02 22.00 -35.92
C PHE A 130 7.44 21.72 -36.43
N LEU A 131 8.27 21.02 -35.65
CA LEU A 131 9.64 20.69 -36.04
C LEU A 131 9.69 19.75 -37.26
N GLU A 132 8.76 18.78 -37.32
CA GLU A 132 8.64 17.89 -38.46
C GLU A 132 8.28 18.64 -39.74
N ASP A 133 7.26 19.49 -39.68
CA ASP A 133 6.83 20.31 -40.82
C ASP A 133 7.90 21.31 -41.24
N TYR A 134 8.55 21.98 -40.28
CA TYR A 134 9.66 22.90 -40.54
C TYR A 134 10.78 22.22 -41.34
N ASN A 135 11.16 21.00 -40.96
CA ASN A 135 12.17 20.23 -41.68
C ASN A 135 11.71 19.79 -43.07
N LYS A 136 10.46 19.35 -43.22
CA LYS A 136 9.88 19.01 -44.53
C LYS A 136 9.93 20.22 -45.45
N ILE A 137 9.55 21.40 -44.96
CA ILE A 137 9.62 22.65 -45.71
C ILE A 137 11.06 22.95 -46.09
N ASN A 138 12.00 23.00 -45.14
CA ASN A 138 13.41 23.31 -45.40
C ASN A 138 14.01 22.40 -46.48
N ASN A 139 13.72 21.09 -46.43
CA ASN A 139 14.17 20.16 -47.44
C ASN A 139 13.61 20.50 -48.83
N LYS A 140 12.31 20.81 -48.92
CA LYS A 140 11.61 21.06 -50.20
C LYS A 140 11.90 22.45 -50.78
N ILE A 141 12.15 23.46 -49.96
CA ILE A 141 12.49 24.83 -50.42
C ILE A 141 13.98 25.00 -50.73
N SER A 142 14.85 24.13 -50.22
CA SER A 142 16.30 24.22 -50.47
C SER A 142 16.68 24.21 -51.96
N HIS A 143 15.81 23.66 -52.81
CA HIS A 143 15.95 23.66 -54.27
C HIS A 143 15.53 24.97 -54.95
N CYS A 144 14.74 25.82 -54.27
CA CYS A 144 14.29 27.13 -54.73
C CYS A 144 15.23 28.28 -54.32
N THR A 145 16.13 28.04 -53.35
CA THR A 145 16.92 29.10 -52.68
C THR A 145 18.43 29.00 -52.92
N LYS A 146 18.93 27.92 -53.53
CA LYS A 146 20.36 27.76 -53.87
C LYS A 146 20.71 28.47 -55.19
N ASN A 147 21.26 29.67 -55.09
CA ASN A 147 21.91 30.37 -56.20
C ASN A 147 23.25 29.72 -56.55
N GLY A 148 23.20 28.62 -57.31
CA GLY A 148 24.36 27.95 -57.89
C GLY A 148 24.42 28.09 -59.40
N GLY A 149 24.79 29.28 -59.91
CA GLY A 149 25.48 29.49 -61.19
C GLY A 149 25.05 28.74 -62.47
N GLY A 150 23.79 28.37 -62.65
CA GLY A 150 23.29 27.78 -63.90
C GLY A 150 21.79 27.96 -64.05
N ASP A 151 21.32 28.19 -65.27
CA ASP A 151 19.90 28.41 -65.61
C ASP A 151 19.08 27.14 -65.34
N ILE A 152 18.58 27.00 -64.10
CA ILE A 152 17.60 25.96 -63.75
C ILE A 152 16.23 26.59 -63.92
N CYS A 153 15.46 26.13 -64.91
CA CYS A 153 14.06 26.48 -65.05
C CYS A 153 13.25 25.82 -63.91
N ILE A 154 12.91 26.56 -62.86
CA ILE A 154 12.23 25.98 -61.68
C ILE A 154 10.72 26.24 -61.73
N ASN A 155 10.00 25.47 -62.55
CA ASN A 155 8.54 25.49 -62.52
C ASN A 155 8.04 25.10 -61.12
N GLY A 156 7.21 25.97 -60.51
CA GLY A 156 6.52 25.73 -59.24
C GLY A 156 7.21 26.23 -57.97
N CYS A 157 8.37 26.90 -58.03
CA CYS A 157 8.98 27.51 -56.83
C CYS A 157 8.19 28.70 -56.28
N GLU A 158 7.54 29.49 -57.13
CA GLU A 158 6.66 30.57 -56.71
C GLU A 158 5.53 30.06 -55.80
N ASN A 159 4.78 29.06 -56.27
CA ASN A 159 3.70 28.43 -55.48
C ASN A 159 4.22 27.75 -54.20
N LYS A 160 5.43 27.17 -54.24
CA LYS A 160 6.10 26.59 -53.05
C LYS A 160 6.43 27.67 -52.02
N CYS A 161 7.05 28.78 -52.44
CA CYS A 161 7.42 29.87 -51.53
C CYS A 161 6.17 30.63 -51.04
N GLU A 162 5.12 30.76 -51.86
CA GLU A 162 3.82 31.31 -51.43
C GLU A 162 3.12 30.39 -50.41
N CYS A 163 3.13 29.08 -50.62
CA CYS A 163 2.65 28.10 -49.64
C CYS A 163 3.36 28.24 -48.29
N VAL A 164 4.68 28.39 -48.30
CA VAL A 164 5.48 28.55 -47.08
C VAL A 164 5.22 29.89 -46.41
N ASP A 165 5.05 30.99 -47.16
CA ASP A 165 4.68 32.29 -46.60
C ASP A 165 3.31 32.24 -45.88
N LYS A 166 2.32 31.54 -46.46
CA LYS A 166 1.01 31.32 -45.84
C LYS A 166 1.10 30.39 -44.62
N TRP A 167 1.89 29.31 -44.69
CA TRP A 167 2.13 28.41 -43.55
C TRP A 167 2.81 29.14 -42.38
N ILE A 168 3.81 29.99 -42.64
CA ILE A 168 4.48 30.82 -41.61
C ILE A 168 3.48 31.74 -40.92
N LYS A 169 2.64 32.46 -41.69
CA LYS A 169 1.63 33.37 -41.14
C LYS A 169 0.63 32.63 -40.26
N LEU A 170 0.23 31.43 -40.67
CA LEU A 170 -0.69 30.60 -39.92
C LEU A 170 -0.05 30.07 -38.63
N LYS A 171 1.17 29.51 -38.72
CA LYS A 171 1.90 28.97 -37.56
C LYS A 171 2.28 30.03 -36.52
N LYS A 172 2.56 31.27 -36.93
CA LYS A 172 2.76 32.39 -35.99
C LYS A 172 1.51 32.62 -35.13
N LYS A 173 0.31 32.62 -35.75
CA LYS A 173 -0.96 32.80 -35.04
C LYS A 173 -1.29 31.61 -34.13
N GLU A 174 -1.01 30.38 -34.57
CA GLU A 174 -1.19 29.19 -33.74
C GLU A 174 -0.27 29.21 -32.52
N TRP A 175 1.01 29.51 -32.74
CA TRP A 175 2.01 29.55 -31.69
C TRP A 175 1.63 30.52 -30.59
N GLU A 176 1.17 31.73 -30.95
CA GLU A 176 0.69 32.70 -29.97
C GLU A 176 -0.42 32.13 -29.07
N LYS A 177 -1.41 31.44 -29.65
CA LYS A 177 -2.53 30.86 -28.90
C LYS A 177 -2.10 29.68 -28.02
N VAL A 178 -1.37 28.72 -28.59
CA VAL A 178 -0.91 27.51 -27.89
C VAL A 178 0.03 27.86 -26.74
N ARG A 179 0.99 28.75 -26.99
CA ARG A 179 1.93 29.27 -25.99
C ARG A 179 1.19 30.03 -24.89
N ASN A 180 0.35 31.01 -25.25
CA ASN A 180 -0.34 31.81 -24.25
C ASN A 180 -1.25 30.95 -23.37
N ARG A 181 -2.01 30.00 -23.94
CA ARG A 181 -2.83 29.07 -23.14
C ARG A 181 -1.97 28.26 -22.18
N TYR A 182 -0.90 27.62 -22.68
CA TYR A 182 0.01 26.83 -21.84
C TYR A 182 0.62 27.65 -20.70
N PHE A 183 0.98 28.91 -20.93
CA PHE A 183 1.60 29.76 -19.90
C PHE A 183 0.60 30.52 -19.02
N ASN A 184 -0.68 30.59 -19.39
CA ASN A 184 -1.71 31.23 -18.57
C ASN A 184 -1.84 30.59 -17.18
N GLN A 185 -1.57 29.28 -17.06
CA GLN A 185 -1.57 28.55 -15.79
C GLN A 185 -0.42 28.93 -14.83
N TYR A 186 0.58 29.69 -15.30
CA TYR A 186 1.79 30.05 -14.54
C TYR A 186 1.92 31.57 -14.26
N LYS A 187 0.84 32.35 -14.43
CA LYS A 187 0.88 33.84 -14.38
C LYS A 187 1.34 34.46 -13.06
N ASP A 188 1.26 33.74 -11.93
CA ASP A 188 1.67 34.26 -10.61
C ASP A 188 3.13 33.93 -10.22
N SER A 189 3.89 33.18 -11.03
CA SER A 189 5.22 32.67 -10.66
C SER A 189 6.42 33.48 -11.17
N GLY A 190 6.20 34.60 -11.86
CA GLY A 190 7.28 35.50 -12.32
C GLY A 190 8.33 34.84 -13.24
N THR A 191 7.97 33.75 -13.94
CA THR A 191 8.90 32.86 -14.64
C THR A 191 9.12 33.29 -16.10
N ASP A 192 10.36 33.21 -16.60
CA ASP A 192 10.73 33.59 -17.98
C ASP A 192 10.26 32.54 -19.01
N MET A 193 9.28 32.92 -19.83
CA MET A 193 8.68 32.10 -20.89
C MET A 193 9.73 31.56 -21.88
N LYS A 194 10.77 32.34 -22.17
CA LYS A 194 11.82 31.99 -23.14
C LYS A 194 12.65 30.80 -22.68
N PHE A 195 13.03 30.78 -21.41
CA PHE A 195 13.78 29.69 -20.78
C PHE A 195 13.00 28.36 -20.85
N PHE A 196 11.68 28.41 -20.65
CA PHE A 196 10.86 27.20 -20.61
C PHE A 196 10.70 26.55 -21.99
N VAL A 197 10.40 27.34 -23.03
CA VAL A 197 10.33 26.85 -24.42
C VAL A 197 11.66 26.23 -24.84
N ARG A 198 12.77 26.88 -24.47
CA ARG A 198 14.12 26.38 -24.71
C ARG A 198 14.40 25.04 -24.04
N SER A 199 14.15 24.94 -22.73
CA SER A 199 14.34 23.69 -21.97
C SER A 199 13.51 22.53 -22.54
N PHE A 200 12.29 22.85 -23.01
CA PHE A 200 11.41 21.88 -23.65
C PHE A 200 11.99 21.37 -24.98
N LEU A 201 12.54 22.26 -25.81
CA LEU A 201 13.19 21.90 -27.08
C LEU A 201 14.52 21.15 -26.85
N GLU A 202 15.32 21.52 -25.85
CA GLU A 202 16.53 20.79 -25.46
C GLU A 202 16.22 19.32 -25.09
N THR A 203 15.03 19.07 -24.53
CA THR A 203 14.55 17.73 -24.18
C THR A 203 13.96 16.97 -25.39
N LEU A 204 13.28 17.67 -26.30
CA LEU A 204 12.57 17.09 -27.45
C LEU A 204 13.48 16.73 -28.64
N ILE A 205 14.47 17.58 -28.94
CA ILE A 205 15.35 17.42 -30.11
C ILE A 205 16.09 16.06 -30.11
N PRO A 206 16.59 15.53 -28.98
CA PRO A 206 17.20 14.19 -28.93
C PRO A 206 16.23 13.02 -29.16
N GLN A 207 14.92 13.23 -28.97
CA GLN A 207 13.90 12.16 -28.93
C GLN A 207 13.15 12.00 -30.27
N THR A 208 13.35 12.91 -31.22
CA THR A 208 12.61 12.95 -32.49
C THR A 208 13.53 12.61 -33.68
N ASN A 209 13.00 12.00 -34.75
CA ASN A 209 13.74 11.68 -36.00
C ASN A 209 14.18 12.93 -36.81
N VAL A 210 14.04 14.12 -36.22
CA VAL A 210 14.22 15.48 -36.77
C VAL A 210 15.69 15.78 -37.12
N THR A 211 16.66 14.98 -36.67
CA THR A 211 18.10 15.24 -36.86
C THR A 211 18.69 14.75 -38.20
N LYS A 212 17.88 14.19 -39.11
CA LYS A 212 18.35 13.65 -40.41
C LYS A 212 18.39 14.66 -41.57
N GLY A 213 17.87 15.88 -41.40
CA GLY A 213 17.93 16.97 -42.40
C GLY A 213 18.69 18.20 -41.91
N ASN A 214 19.62 18.72 -42.72
CA ASN A 214 20.45 19.94 -42.57
C ASN A 214 20.65 20.53 -41.14
N SER A 215 21.80 20.18 -40.56
CA SER A 215 22.71 20.84 -39.58
C SER A 215 22.29 21.87 -38.50
N ASP A 216 21.10 22.46 -38.47
CA ASP A 216 20.95 23.75 -37.76
C ASP A 216 20.41 23.66 -36.32
N PHE A 217 20.03 22.47 -35.85
CA PHE A 217 19.43 22.25 -34.51
C PHE A 217 20.41 21.76 -33.43
N LYS A 218 21.70 21.61 -33.75
CA LYS A 218 22.69 21.06 -32.80
C LYS A 218 23.10 22.05 -31.69
N ASP A 219 22.86 23.35 -31.86
CA ASP A 219 23.16 24.37 -30.85
C ASP A 219 22.08 25.47 -30.79
N LEU A 220 21.16 25.33 -29.83
CA LEU A 220 20.11 26.30 -29.58
C LEU A 220 20.67 27.66 -29.11
N ASN A 221 21.88 27.72 -28.54
CA ASN A 221 22.50 28.99 -28.16
C ASN A 221 22.97 29.80 -29.36
N ALA A 222 23.40 29.13 -30.44
CA ALA A 222 23.81 29.79 -31.68
C ALA A 222 22.58 30.39 -32.39
N LEU A 223 21.45 29.68 -32.35
CA LEU A 223 20.17 30.14 -32.91
C LEU A 223 19.62 31.36 -32.16
N GLU A 224 19.63 31.36 -30.82
CA GLU A 224 19.18 32.50 -29.99
C GLU A 224 20.01 33.77 -30.19
N LYS A 225 21.28 33.64 -30.60
CA LYS A 225 22.19 34.76 -30.87
C LYS A 225 22.11 35.26 -32.33
N SER A 226 21.28 34.65 -33.16
CA SER A 226 21.12 35.04 -34.56
C SER A 226 20.38 36.37 -34.69
N ILE A 227 20.68 37.15 -35.75
CA ILE A 227 20.04 38.45 -36.04
C ILE A 227 18.52 38.25 -36.22
N GLU A 228 18.13 37.07 -36.68
CA GLU A 228 16.76 36.60 -36.93
C GLU A 228 15.91 36.46 -35.65
N CYS A 229 16.52 36.47 -34.45
CA CYS A 229 15.85 36.47 -33.13
C CYS A 229 15.57 37.88 -32.57
N THR A 230 15.85 38.95 -33.32
CA THR A 230 15.61 40.33 -32.89
C THR A 230 14.50 40.97 -33.72
N GLU A 231 13.35 41.30 -33.11
CA GLU A 231 12.28 42.05 -33.80
C GLU A 231 12.47 43.56 -33.59
N THR A 232 12.47 44.32 -34.69
CA THR A 232 12.30 45.79 -34.66
C THR A 232 10.85 46.12 -34.95
N ASP A 233 10.11 46.60 -33.95
CA ASP A 233 8.81 47.22 -34.15
C ASP A 233 8.98 48.49 -34.99
N THR A 234 8.14 48.68 -36.02
CA THR A 234 8.09 49.87 -36.90
C THR A 234 7.56 51.13 -36.20
N SER A 235 7.63 51.18 -34.87
CA SER A 235 7.22 52.31 -34.03
C SER A 235 8.44 52.68 -33.20
N GLY A 236 9.31 53.53 -33.76
CA GLY A 236 10.54 53.95 -33.08
C GLY A 236 10.27 54.52 -31.69
N THR A 237 10.55 53.74 -30.64
CA THR A 237 10.92 54.16 -29.27
C THR A 237 11.23 52.92 -28.42
N GLU A 238 12.16 53.07 -27.48
CA GLU A 238 12.96 52.03 -26.82
C GLU A 238 12.20 50.94 -26.01
N LYS A 239 12.38 49.66 -26.40
CA LYS A 239 12.74 48.49 -25.57
C LYS A 239 12.79 47.23 -26.44
N ARG A 240 13.99 46.65 -26.68
CA ARG A 240 14.16 45.36 -27.38
C ARG A 240 13.47 44.25 -26.59
N LYS A 241 12.44 43.59 -27.14
CA LYS A 241 11.92 42.33 -26.62
C LYS A 241 12.64 41.18 -27.33
N GLU A 242 13.28 40.30 -26.56
CA GLU A 242 13.90 39.09 -27.12
C GLU A 242 12.80 38.09 -27.52
N ALA A 243 12.84 37.60 -28.77
CA ALA A 243 11.90 36.59 -29.26
C ALA A 243 12.26 35.18 -28.75
N ASP A 244 11.27 34.29 -28.64
CA ASP A 244 11.52 32.86 -28.34
C ASP A 244 11.99 32.08 -29.58
N ILE A 245 12.56 30.90 -29.34
CA ILE A 245 13.21 30.07 -30.37
C ILE A 245 12.26 29.69 -31.53
N ILE A 246 10.97 29.50 -31.28
CA ILE A 246 10.01 29.14 -32.34
C ILE A 246 9.78 30.33 -33.28
N VAL A 247 9.68 31.54 -32.72
CA VAL A 247 9.60 32.78 -33.51
C VAL A 247 10.87 32.98 -34.33
N CYS A 248 12.04 32.69 -33.76
CA CYS A 248 13.32 32.74 -34.48
C CYS A 248 13.35 31.81 -35.70
N LEU A 249 12.89 30.56 -35.53
CA LEU A 249 12.84 29.58 -36.62
C LEU A 249 11.90 30.04 -37.74
N LEU A 250 10.72 30.55 -37.39
CA LEU A 250 9.76 31.09 -38.35
C LEU A 250 10.31 32.32 -39.10
N ASN A 251 11.05 33.20 -38.42
CA ASN A 251 11.70 34.37 -39.04
C ASN A 251 12.84 33.95 -39.98
N LYS A 252 13.63 32.95 -39.60
CA LYS A 252 14.67 32.37 -40.45
C LYS A 252 14.06 31.80 -41.74
N LEU A 253 13.01 30.99 -41.62
CA LEU A 253 12.32 30.43 -42.78
C LEU A 253 11.72 31.51 -43.68
N LYS A 254 11.17 32.58 -43.08
CA LYS A 254 10.66 33.74 -43.82
C LYS A 254 11.75 34.43 -44.63
N LYS A 255 12.95 34.60 -44.05
CA LYS A 255 14.11 35.18 -44.74
C LYS A 255 14.63 34.28 -45.86
N GLU A 256 14.59 32.96 -45.67
CA GLU A 256 15.01 31.99 -46.69
C GLU A 256 14.14 32.01 -47.94
N ILE A 257 12.85 32.38 -47.83
CA ILE A 257 11.93 32.47 -48.99
C ILE A 257 11.87 33.86 -49.65
N GLU A 258 12.49 34.90 -49.08
CA GLU A 258 12.51 36.26 -49.67
C GLU A 258 13.11 36.32 -51.10
N PRO A 259 14.16 35.55 -51.45
CA PRO A 259 14.65 35.50 -52.82
C PRO A 259 13.60 35.05 -53.85
N CYS A 260 12.63 34.22 -53.44
CA CYS A 260 11.55 33.76 -54.33
C CYS A 260 10.55 34.87 -54.68
N LYS A 261 10.46 35.93 -53.88
CA LYS A 261 9.47 37.02 -54.05
C LYS A 261 9.94 38.14 -54.98
N ASN A 262 11.24 38.20 -55.29
CA ASN A 262 11.87 39.31 -56.01
C ASN A 262 12.29 38.97 -57.46
N GLN A 263 11.82 37.85 -58.03
CA GLN A 263 12.08 37.55 -59.45
C GLN A 263 11.08 38.31 -60.34
N PRO A 264 11.54 39.10 -61.35
CA PRO A 264 10.65 39.83 -62.23
C PRO A 264 9.88 38.89 -63.16
N ASP A 265 8.57 39.07 -63.14
CA ASP A 265 7.58 38.46 -64.01
C ASP A 265 7.66 39.09 -65.40
N GLU A 266 8.69 38.76 -66.20
CA GLU A 266 8.72 38.97 -67.65
C GLU A 266 10.05 38.47 -68.28
N GLN A 267 10.06 37.25 -68.81
CA GLN A 267 10.53 36.94 -70.19
C GLN A 267 10.52 35.41 -70.48
N LYS A 268 9.58 35.04 -71.36
CA LYS A 268 9.61 33.94 -72.35
C LYS A 268 9.79 32.50 -71.84
N GLN A 269 8.64 31.86 -71.61
CA GLN A 269 8.36 30.49 -72.01
C GLN A 269 8.80 30.25 -73.47
N GLU A 270 9.90 29.54 -73.71
CA GLU A 270 10.07 28.86 -75.01
C GLU A 270 10.89 27.57 -74.99
N ASN A 271 11.30 27.02 -73.84
CA ASN A 271 12.01 25.73 -73.85
C ASN A 271 11.81 24.80 -72.64
N CYS A 272 10.61 24.79 -72.04
CA CYS A 272 10.20 23.68 -71.16
C CYS A 272 9.13 22.84 -71.85
N LYS A 273 9.52 21.71 -72.47
CA LYS A 273 8.57 20.75 -73.06
C LYS A 273 7.70 20.14 -71.96
N ARG A 274 6.38 20.34 -72.04
CA ARG A 274 5.38 19.58 -71.28
C ARG A 274 5.35 18.13 -71.78
N ILE A 275 5.46 17.17 -70.87
CA ILE A 275 4.95 15.81 -71.09
C ILE A 275 3.50 15.79 -70.58
N PRO A 276 2.53 15.21 -71.29
CA PRO A 276 1.11 15.27 -70.91
C PRO A 276 0.80 14.38 -69.69
N GLU A 277 -0.09 14.85 -68.81
CA GLU A 277 -0.67 14.06 -67.72
C GLU A 277 -1.65 13.00 -68.26
N PRO A 278 -1.57 11.73 -67.81
CA PRO A 278 -2.65 10.76 -68.01
C PRO A 278 -3.79 10.96 -66.99
N PRO A 279 -5.04 10.62 -67.35
CA PRO A 279 -6.23 10.94 -66.57
C PRO A 279 -6.46 10.00 -65.39
N PHE A 280 -7.06 10.54 -64.32
CA PHE A 280 -7.63 9.82 -63.20
C PHE A 280 -8.83 8.95 -63.64
N SER A 281 -8.85 7.67 -63.24
CA SER A 281 -10.05 6.84 -63.13
C SER A 281 -9.84 5.73 -62.09
N ILE A 282 -10.85 5.54 -61.25
CA ILE A 282 -10.89 4.72 -60.03
C ILE A 282 -11.46 3.33 -60.36
N HIS A 283 -10.75 2.24 -59.99
CA HIS A 283 -11.24 1.09 -59.19
C HIS A 283 -10.33 -0.15 -59.28
N GLU A 284 -10.16 -0.78 -58.11
CA GLU A 284 -9.72 -2.17 -57.79
C GLU A 284 -8.22 -2.55 -57.78
N ASN A 285 -7.77 -2.85 -56.55
CA ASN A 285 -6.73 -3.80 -56.09
C ASN A 285 -6.82 -5.13 -56.87
N PRO A 286 -5.76 -5.95 -57.15
CA PRO A 286 -4.60 -6.25 -56.30
C PRO A 286 -3.24 -6.47 -57.02
N GLU A 287 -2.19 -6.64 -56.21
CA GLU A 287 -0.96 -7.43 -56.45
C GLU A 287 -0.03 -7.15 -57.66
N GLU A 288 1.27 -7.21 -57.33
CA GLU A 288 2.42 -7.49 -58.20
C GLU A 288 2.81 -6.47 -59.29
N HIS A 289 3.78 -5.63 -58.96
CA HIS A 289 5.18 -5.75 -59.42
C HIS A 289 5.87 -4.38 -59.38
N GLU A 290 6.74 -4.15 -58.40
CA GLU A 290 7.98 -3.42 -58.67
C GLU A 290 9.15 -4.20 -58.06
N GLN A 291 10.08 -4.55 -58.94
CA GLN A 291 11.35 -5.19 -58.64
C GLN A 291 12.23 -4.26 -57.80
N PRO A 292 13.18 -4.80 -57.01
CA PRO A 292 13.99 -4.00 -56.10
C PRO A 292 15.03 -3.20 -56.89
N LEU A 293 15.08 -1.89 -56.67
CA LEU A 293 16.22 -1.07 -57.05
C LEU A 293 17.22 -1.07 -55.88
N ASP A 294 18.41 -1.56 -56.23
CA ASP A 294 19.54 -1.90 -55.36
C ASP A 294 20.04 -0.79 -54.42
N ASP A 295 20.60 -1.27 -53.31
CA ASP A 295 21.60 -0.64 -52.44
C ASP A 295 22.09 0.76 -52.82
N TYR A 296 21.67 1.78 -52.06
CA TYR A 296 22.42 3.04 -51.96
C TYR A 296 23.05 3.19 -50.57
N TYR A 297 24.31 2.75 -50.50
CA TYR A 297 25.27 3.05 -49.45
C TYR A 297 25.27 4.54 -49.06
N ILE A 298 25.36 4.80 -47.75
CA ILE A 298 25.80 6.11 -47.23
C ILE A 298 27.25 6.31 -47.67
N GLN A 299 27.49 7.08 -48.74
CA GLN A 299 28.85 7.49 -49.10
C GLN A 299 29.37 8.48 -48.05
N GLN A 300 30.46 8.11 -47.36
CA GLN A 300 31.32 9.07 -46.68
C GLN A 300 31.88 10.09 -47.69
N PRO A 301 32.12 11.36 -47.29
CA PRO A 301 32.79 12.34 -48.14
C PRO A 301 34.12 11.79 -48.66
N LYS A 302 34.42 12.00 -49.96
CA LYS A 302 35.60 11.47 -50.68
C LYS A 302 36.98 11.86 -50.11
N PHE A 303 37.05 12.64 -49.03
CA PHE A 303 38.30 13.03 -48.37
C PHE A 303 38.62 12.19 -47.12
N CYS A 304 37.68 11.37 -46.62
CA CYS A 304 37.96 10.44 -45.54
C CYS A 304 38.43 9.09 -46.13
N PRO A 305 39.56 8.51 -45.67
CA PRO A 305 39.92 7.15 -46.05
C PRO A 305 38.79 6.21 -45.60
N GLN A 306 38.20 5.48 -46.54
CA GLN A 306 37.11 4.55 -46.21
C GLN A 306 37.62 3.45 -45.26
N PRO A 307 36.91 3.16 -44.15
CA PRO A 307 37.20 1.96 -43.38
C PRO A 307 36.98 0.75 -44.28
N PRO A 308 37.84 -0.29 -44.20
CA PRO A 308 37.70 -1.47 -45.04
C PRO A 308 36.30 -2.10 -44.86
N PRO A 309 35.65 -2.59 -45.95
CA PRO A 309 34.37 -3.26 -45.84
C PRO A 309 34.47 -4.41 -44.83
N PRO A 310 33.47 -4.60 -43.94
CA PRO A 310 33.48 -5.74 -43.03
C PRO A 310 33.56 -7.02 -43.87
N PRO A 311 34.44 -7.97 -43.53
CA PRO A 311 34.60 -9.22 -44.29
C PRO A 311 33.26 -9.95 -44.37
N LEU A 312 32.97 -10.64 -45.49
CA LEU A 312 31.79 -11.50 -45.66
C LEU A 312 31.57 -12.36 -44.40
N GLN A 313 30.56 -12.02 -43.60
CA GLN A 313 30.21 -12.77 -42.39
C GLN A 313 29.20 -13.86 -42.75
N GLN A 314 29.38 -15.05 -42.17
CA GLN A 314 28.48 -16.18 -42.33
C GLN A 314 27.07 -15.83 -41.82
N ASP A 315 26.03 -16.30 -42.51
CA ASP A 315 24.64 -16.03 -42.14
C ASP A 315 24.33 -16.61 -40.75
N ALA A 316 23.47 -15.94 -39.98
CA ALA A 316 23.10 -16.41 -38.65
C ALA A 316 22.39 -17.77 -38.69
N CYS A 317 21.55 -18.06 -39.70
CA CYS A 317 20.92 -19.37 -39.82
C CYS A 317 21.93 -20.45 -40.19
N ASP A 318 22.94 -20.17 -41.03
CA ASP A 318 23.99 -21.15 -41.34
C ASP A 318 24.76 -21.57 -40.07
N ILE A 319 25.08 -20.61 -39.20
CA ILE A 319 25.73 -20.88 -37.89
C ILE A 319 24.83 -21.77 -37.01
N VAL A 320 23.52 -21.58 -37.09
CA VAL A 320 22.53 -22.35 -36.32
C VAL A 320 22.36 -23.76 -36.91
N ASP A 321 22.29 -23.89 -38.23
CA ASP A 321 22.22 -25.18 -38.90
C ASP A 321 23.45 -26.03 -38.55
N ASP A 322 24.65 -25.44 -38.53
CA ASP A 322 25.89 -26.13 -38.12
C ASP A 322 25.83 -26.74 -36.71
N ILE A 323 25.08 -26.15 -35.78
CA ILE A 323 24.96 -26.65 -34.40
C ILE A 323 23.73 -27.55 -34.16
N LEU A 324 22.71 -27.49 -35.02
CA LEU A 324 21.43 -28.18 -34.83
C LEU A 324 21.07 -29.23 -35.92
N LYS A 325 21.86 -29.39 -36.99
CA LYS A 325 21.56 -30.29 -38.14
C LYS A 325 21.29 -31.76 -37.79
N ASP A 326 21.94 -32.29 -36.74
CA ASP A 326 21.91 -33.71 -36.37
C ASP A 326 21.48 -33.97 -34.90
N LYS A 327 20.73 -33.04 -34.28
CA LYS A 327 20.39 -33.10 -32.85
C LYS A 327 18.92 -33.45 -32.64
N HIS A 328 18.65 -34.49 -31.84
CA HIS A 328 17.30 -34.85 -31.36
C HIS A 328 16.94 -34.10 -30.07
N GLU A 329 15.63 -33.98 -29.76
CA GLU A 329 15.03 -33.23 -28.65
C GLU A 329 15.70 -33.39 -27.27
N ASN A 330 16.35 -34.54 -27.02
CA ASN A 330 16.99 -34.91 -25.74
C ASN A 330 18.52 -34.98 -25.78
N THR A 331 19.17 -34.51 -26.84
CA THR A 331 20.63 -34.59 -26.99
C THR A 331 21.28 -33.29 -26.54
N LYS A 332 22.25 -33.34 -25.63
CA LYS A 332 23.09 -32.17 -25.30
C LYS A 332 23.63 -31.55 -26.59
N VAL A 333 23.33 -30.28 -26.83
CA VAL A 333 23.95 -29.50 -27.91
C VAL A 333 25.05 -28.68 -27.23
N GLY A 334 26.32 -29.02 -27.41
CA GLY A 334 27.41 -28.50 -26.55
C GLY A 334 27.21 -28.93 -25.09
N GLU A 335 27.44 -28.03 -24.11
CA GLU A 335 27.11 -28.26 -22.68
C GLU A 335 25.86 -27.48 -22.20
N CYS A 336 25.03 -26.95 -23.10
CA CYS A 336 23.71 -26.45 -22.71
C CYS A 336 22.72 -27.61 -22.62
N ASN A 337 22.13 -27.80 -21.44
CA ASN A 337 21.22 -28.90 -21.15
C ASN A 337 19.77 -28.59 -21.57
N PRO A 338 18.98 -29.62 -21.92
CA PRO A 338 17.52 -29.50 -22.05
C PRO A 338 16.88 -28.90 -20.80
N LYS A 339 15.78 -28.16 -20.98
CA LYS A 339 15.01 -27.60 -19.86
C LYS A 339 13.99 -28.64 -19.39
N GLU A 340 14.36 -29.49 -18.43
CA GLU A 340 13.42 -30.48 -17.87
C GLU A 340 12.47 -29.86 -16.84
N SER A 341 13.01 -29.01 -15.97
CA SER A 341 12.26 -28.30 -14.93
C SER A 341 12.90 -26.95 -14.63
N TYR A 342 12.08 -25.93 -14.46
CA TYR A 342 12.52 -24.64 -13.95
C TYR A 342 12.52 -24.62 -12.41
N PRO A 343 13.52 -23.98 -11.78
CA PRO A 343 13.51 -23.73 -10.34
C PRO A 343 12.43 -22.70 -9.97
N GLU A 344 12.26 -22.44 -8.67
CA GLU A 344 11.44 -21.31 -8.20
C GLU A 344 12.16 -19.96 -8.43
N TRP A 345 11.42 -18.86 -8.30
CA TRP A 345 11.99 -17.51 -8.33
C TRP A 345 13.03 -17.30 -7.23
N ASP A 346 14.22 -16.81 -7.59
CA ASP A 346 15.29 -16.56 -6.62
C ASP A 346 15.39 -15.07 -6.26
N CYS A 347 14.93 -14.73 -5.05
CA CYS A 347 14.97 -13.36 -4.53
C CYS A 347 16.09 -13.13 -3.49
N LYS A 348 17.02 -14.09 -3.31
CA LYS A 348 17.97 -14.06 -2.19
C LYS A 348 19.42 -14.30 -2.60
N ASN A 349 19.69 -15.34 -3.39
CA ASN A 349 21.05 -15.89 -3.46
C ASN A 349 21.85 -15.36 -4.65
N ASN A 350 21.21 -15.21 -5.81
CA ASN A 350 21.89 -14.91 -7.08
C ASN A 350 21.69 -13.47 -7.58
N ILE A 351 21.31 -12.54 -6.71
CA ILE A 351 21.17 -11.11 -7.03
C ILE A 351 22.40 -10.34 -6.53
N ASP A 352 22.90 -9.39 -7.32
CA ASP A 352 24.00 -8.51 -6.89
C ASP A 352 23.60 -7.62 -5.70
N ASN A 353 24.56 -7.29 -4.82
CA ASN A 353 24.33 -6.52 -3.59
C ASN A 353 23.74 -5.12 -3.86
N GLY A 354 24.01 -4.54 -5.03
CA GLY A 354 23.42 -3.25 -5.45
C GLY A 354 21.94 -3.33 -5.84
N ASN A 355 21.40 -4.55 -5.99
CA ASN A 355 20.06 -4.82 -6.52
C ASN A 355 19.19 -5.65 -5.57
N VAL A 356 19.54 -5.67 -4.28
CA VAL A 356 18.72 -6.30 -3.22
C VAL A 356 17.27 -5.86 -3.34
N GLY A 357 16.37 -6.85 -3.39
CA GLY A 357 14.94 -6.65 -3.58
C GLY A 357 14.42 -7.14 -4.94
N ALA A 358 15.29 -7.44 -5.91
CA ALA A 358 14.90 -8.08 -7.16
C ALA A 358 14.69 -9.60 -6.97
N CYS A 359 13.86 -10.20 -7.81
CA CYS A 359 13.70 -11.65 -7.93
C CYS A 359 14.15 -12.10 -9.33
N MET A 360 15.02 -13.12 -9.39
CA MET A 360 15.52 -13.65 -10.66
C MET A 360 14.56 -14.69 -11.23
N PRO A 361 14.08 -14.52 -12.48
CA PRO A 361 13.17 -15.46 -13.11
C PRO A 361 13.83 -16.84 -13.29
N PRO A 362 13.09 -17.94 -13.13
CA PRO A 362 13.61 -19.28 -13.33
C PRO A 362 14.26 -19.50 -14.72
N ARG A 363 13.69 -18.87 -15.75
CA ARG A 363 14.25 -18.83 -17.10
C ARG A 363 15.68 -18.27 -17.11
N ARG A 364 15.91 -17.11 -16.48
CA ARG A 364 17.24 -16.49 -16.37
C ARG A 364 18.23 -17.33 -15.59
N GLN A 365 17.79 -18.02 -14.53
CA GLN A 365 18.64 -18.92 -13.74
C GLN A 365 19.20 -20.08 -14.57
N LYS A 366 18.45 -20.53 -15.59
CA LYS A 366 18.83 -21.63 -16.48
C LYS A 366 19.36 -21.16 -17.83
N LEU A 367 19.57 -19.87 -18.06
CA LEU A 367 19.97 -19.29 -19.35
C LEU A 367 21.27 -19.94 -19.89
N CYS A 368 21.27 -20.35 -21.16
CA CYS A 368 22.45 -20.93 -21.82
C CYS A 368 23.54 -19.88 -22.07
N LEU A 369 24.69 -20.02 -21.38
CA LEU A 369 25.85 -19.12 -21.52
C LEU A 369 27.12 -19.84 -22.01
N TYR A 370 27.03 -21.12 -22.35
CA TYR A 370 28.19 -21.98 -22.58
C TYR A 370 29.22 -21.41 -23.57
N TYR A 371 28.79 -20.97 -24.76
CA TYR A 371 29.74 -20.45 -25.76
C TYR A 371 30.32 -19.07 -25.40
N LEU A 372 29.65 -18.31 -24.54
CA LEU A 372 30.19 -17.05 -24.02
C LEU A 372 31.21 -17.32 -22.90
N LYS A 373 30.91 -18.31 -22.05
CA LYS A 373 31.82 -18.80 -21.01
C LYS A 373 33.09 -19.43 -21.59
N GLU A 374 32.98 -20.20 -22.67
CA GLU A 374 34.13 -20.85 -23.32
C GLU A 374 34.69 -20.04 -24.50
N LEU A 375 34.34 -18.75 -24.58
CA LEU A 375 34.78 -17.87 -25.67
C LEU A 375 36.31 -17.68 -25.64
N SER A 376 37.00 -18.36 -26.56
CA SER A 376 38.45 -18.22 -26.77
C SER A 376 38.80 -17.25 -27.90
N ASP A 377 37.91 -17.10 -28.89
CA ASP A 377 38.06 -16.14 -29.98
C ASP A 377 37.68 -14.74 -29.50
N THR A 378 38.69 -13.92 -29.19
CA THR A 378 38.48 -12.55 -28.68
C THR A 378 38.19 -11.53 -29.80
N THR A 379 37.78 -11.98 -30.99
CA THR A 379 37.36 -11.09 -32.08
C THR A 379 35.88 -10.72 -31.98
N GLN A 380 35.50 -9.61 -32.65
CA GLN A 380 34.10 -9.18 -32.74
C GLN A 380 33.21 -10.22 -33.42
N LYS A 381 33.76 -10.97 -34.40
CA LYS A 381 33.07 -12.08 -35.08
C LYS A 381 32.90 -13.28 -34.14
N GLY A 382 33.97 -13.68 -33.42
CA GLY A 382 33.90 -14.75 -32.44
C GLY A 382 32.84 -14.50 -31.37
N LEU A 383 32.77 -13.27 -30.86
CA LEU A 383 31.73 -12.85 -29.93
C LEU A 383 30.31 -12.96 -30.50
N ARG A 384 30.12 -12.53 -31.77
CA ARG A 384 28.83 -12.59 -32.47
C ARG A 384 28.37 -14.03 -32.60
N ASP A 385 29.24 -14.89 -33.10
CA ASP A 385 28.93 -16.29 -33.35
C ASP A 385 28.63 -17.03 -32.03
N ALA A 386 29.32 -16.70 -30.94
CA ALA A 386 29.04 -17.25 -29.61
C ALA A 386 27.66 -16.85 -29.08
N PHE A 387 27.26 -15.57 -29.23
CA PHE A 387 25.91 -15.13 -28.86
C PHE A 387 24.83 -15.82 -29.68
N ILE A 388 24.99 -15.91 -31.01
CA ILE A 388 24.05 -16.61 -31.91
C ILE A 388 23.86 -18.05 -31.46
N LYS A 389 24.97 -18.77 -31.21
CA LYS A 389 24.93 -20.18 -30.78
C LYS A 389 24.26 -20.36 -29.41
N CYS A 390 24.49 -19.46 -28.46
CA CYS A 390 23.80 -19.48 -27.16
C CYS A 390 22.30 -19.23 -27.32
N ALA A 391 21.93 -18.15 -28.03
CA ALA A 391 20.54 -17.72 -28.16
C ALA A 391 19.68 -18.70 -28.97
N ALA A 392 20.23 -19.30 -30.02
CA ALA A 392 19.56 -20.34 -30.80
C ALA A 392 19.26 -21.58 -29.95
N LYS A 393 20.24 -22.04 -29.16
CA LYS A 393 20.05 -23.20 -28.26
C LYS A 393 19.08 -22.93 -27.14
N GLU A 394 19.17 -21.74 -26.54
CA GLU A 394 18.24 -21.33 -25.50
C GLU A 394 16.80 -21.38 -26.02
N THR A 395 16.57 -20.85 -27.23
CA THR A 395 15.26 -20.83 -27.87
C THR A 395 14.79 -22.25 -28.20
N TYR A 396 15.66 -23.07 -28.80
CA TYR A 396 15.35 -24.47 -29.14
C TYR A 396 14.91 -25.28 -27.93
N PHE A 397 15.66 -25.26 -26.82
CA PHE A 397 15.30 -26.01 -25.62
C PHE A 397 14.14 -25.39 -24.84
N SER A 398 13.98 -24.06 -24.87
CA SER A 398 12.82 -23.41 -24.24
C SER A 398 11.52 -23.79 -24.94
N TRP A 399 11.55 -23.97 -26.27
CA TRP A 399 10.39 -24.46 -27.02
C TRP A 399 10.01 -25.88 -26.62
N ASN A 400 10.97 -26.79 -26.49
CA ASN A 400 10.69 -28.17 -26.02
C ASN A 400 9.99 -28.17 -24.66
N TYR A 401 10.45 -27.34 -23.73
CA TYR A 401 9.80 -27.20 -22.44
C TYR A 401 8.39 -26.61 -22.57
N TYR A 402 8.21 -25.55 -23.35
CA TYR A 402 6.91 -24.95 -23.62
C TYR A 402 5.92 -25.97 -24.18
N MET A 403 6.36 -26.76 -25.15
CA MET A 403 5.60 -27.87 -25.74
C MET A 403 5.25 -28.95 -24.71
N SER A 404 6.18 -29.32 -23.82
CA SER A 404 5.91 -30.33 -22.78
C SER A 404 4.82 -29.91 -21.79
N LYS A 405 4.60 -28.59 -21.62
CA LYS A 405 3.60 -28.04 -20.70
C LYS A 405 2.27 -27.72 -21.38
N ASN A 406 2.31 -27.27 -22.64
CA ASN A 406 1.14 -26.72 -23.35
C ASN A 406 0.72 -27.54 -24.59
N GLY A 407 1.49 -28.55 -24.98
CA GLY A 407 1.33 -29.26 -26.25
C GLY A 407 0.06 -30.10 -26.38
N SER A 408 -0.58 -30.48 -25.26
CA SER A 408 -1.81 -31.30 -25.30
C SER A 408 -3.08 -30.51 -25.63
N THR A 409 -3.08 -29.18 -25.50
CA THR A 409 -4.29 -28.34 -25.56
C THR A 409 -4.39 -27.46 -26.82
N ASP A 410 -3.27 -27.11 -27.47
CA ASP A 410 -3.24 -25.94 -28.38
C ASP A 410 -2.78 -26.19 -29.82
N ASN A 411 -2.51 -27.45 -30.20
CA ASN A 411 -1.99 -27.83 -31.53
C ASN A 411 -0.84 -26.91 -32.00
N LEU A 412 0.12 -26.69 -31.09
CA LEU A 412 1.19 -25.70 -31.21
C LEU A 412 2.12 -25.95 -32.41
N ASP A 413 2.34 -27.22 -32.78
CA ASP A 413 3.13 -27.60 -33.95
C ASP A 413 2.50 -27.09 -35.25
N GLU A 414 1.17 -27.13 -35.37
CA GLU A 414 0.49 -26.55 -36.53
C GLU A 414 0.59 -25.03 -36.56
N LYS A 415 0.51 -24.36 -35.40
CA LYS A 415 0.67 -22.90 -35.32
C LYS A 415 2.06 -22.48 -35.80
N LEU A 416 3.10 -23.19 -35.36
CA LEU A 416 4.47 -22.93 -35.77
C LEU A 416 4.69 -23.20 -37.28
N LYS A 417 4.14 -24.31 -37.82
CA LYS A 417 4.16 -24.60 -39.27
C LYS A 417 3.45 -23.54 -40.11
N LYS A 418 2.36 -22.96 -39.59
CA LYS A 418 1.64 -21.84 -40.22
C LYS A 418 2.37 -20.50 -40.08
N GLY A 419 3.60 -20.49 -39.56
CA GLY A 419 4.39 -19.28 -39.41
C GLY A 419 3.93 -18.41 -38.24
N LYS A 420 3.31 -18.97 -37.20
CA LYS A 420 2.86 -18.24 -36.01
C LYS A 420 3.52 -18.77 -34.74
N ILE A 421 4.27 -17.91 -34.07
CA ILE A 421 4.82 -18.14 -32.73
C ILE A 421 3.73 -17.79 -31.71
N PRO A 422 3.39 -18.68 -30.76
CA PRO A 422 2.49 -18.36 -29.65
C PRO A 422 2.96 -17.12 -28.90
N GLU A 423 2.03 -16.23 -28.58
CA GLU A 423 2.37 -14.92 -28.01
C GLU A 423 3.12 -15.05 -26.68
N GLU A 424 2.71 -15.96 -25.79
CA GLU A 424 3.41 -16.25 -24.54
C GLU A 424 4.87 -16.68 -24.77
N PHE A 425 5.11 -17.55 -25.76
CA PHE A 425 6.47 -18.00 -26.08
C PHE A 425 7.30 -16.86 -26.70
N LEU A 426 6.70 -16.03 -27.55
CA LEU A 426 7.34 -14.86 -28.13
C LEU A 426 7.77 -13.86 -27.04
N ARG A 427 6.94 -13.64 -26.01
CA ARG A 427 7.30 -12.83 -24.83
C ARG A 427 8.53 -13.41 -24.11
N SER A 428 8.56 -14.72 -23.88
CA SER A 428 9.73 -15.40 -23.29
C SER A 428 11.01 -15.21 -24.13
N MET A 429 10.89 -15.18 -25.46
CA MET A 429 12.01 -14.85 -26.35
C MET A 429 12.49 -13.40 -26.15
N TYR A 430 11.57 -12.44 -25.99
CA TYR A 430 11.94 -11.04 -25.73
C TYR A 430 12.69 -10.89 -24.41
N TYR A 431 12.21 -11.53 -23.32
CA TYR A 431 12.92 -11.55 -22.04
C TYR A 431 14.34 -12.11 -22.15
N THR A 432 14.48 -13.21 -22.88
CA THR A 432 15.78 -13.86 -23.14
C THR A 432 16.73 -12.97 -23.94
N TYR A 433 16.23 -12.31 -24.99
CA TYR A 433 17.00 -11.35 -25.77
C TYR A 433 17.48 -10.17 -24.93
N GLY A 434 16.61 -9.63 -24.07
CA GLY A 434 16.94 -8.57 -23.11
C GLY A 434 18.03 -9.00 -22.11
N ASP A 435 17.96 -10.23 -21.60
CA ASP A 435 18.98 -10.74 -20.67
C ASP A 435 20.35 -10.93 -21.35
N TYR A 436 20.39 -11.43 -22.59
CA TYR A 436 21.64 -11.48 -23.35
C TYR A 436 22.22 -10.09 -23.60
N ARG A 437 21.37 -9.09 -23.87
CA ARG A 437 21.79 -7.69 -24.00
C ARG A 437 22.44 -7.20 -22.72
N ASP A 438 21.82 -7.42 -21.57
CA ASP A 438 22.36 -6.94 -20.29
C ASP A 438 23.70 -7.60 -19.92
N ILE A 439 23.86 -8.88 -20.28
CA ILE A 439 25.14 -9.58 -20.12
C ILE A 439 26.21 -8.96 -21.04
N CYS A 440 25.86 -8.68 -22.30
CA CYS A 440 26.76 -8.01 -23.25
C CYS A 440 27.20 -6.64 -22.75
N LEU A 441 26.25 -5.81 -22.29
CA LEU A 441 26.51 -4.44 -21.84
C LEU A 441 27.09 -4.34 -20.42
N ASN A 442 27.21 -5.47 -19.72
CA ASN A 442 27.61 -5.52 -18.30
C ASN A 442 26.62 -4.78 -17.36
N SER A 443 25.36 -4.62 -17.78
CA SER A 443 24.25 -4.09 -16.97
C SER A 443 23.48 -5.16 -16.22
N ASP A 444 23.77 -6.44 -16.47
CA ASP A 444 23.08 -7.56 -15.83
C ASP A 444 23.25 -7.56 -14.30
N ILE A 445 22.12 -7.63 -13.59
CA ILE A 445 21.99 -7.46 -12.14
C ILE A 445 22.16 -8.76 -11.35
N SER A 446 22.48 -9.87 -12.03
CA SER A 446 22.78 -11.14 -11.36
C SER A 446 24.14 -11.07 -10.66
N LYS A 447 24.27 -11.89 -9.61
CA LYS A 447 25.51 -12.07 -8.89
C LYS A 447 26.61 -12.52 -9.86
N LYS A 448 27.76 -11.84 -9.81
CA LYS A 448 28.88 -12.06 -10.74
C LYS A 448 29.70 -13.27 -10.31
N GLU A 449 29.09 -14.45 -10.36
CA GLU A 449 29.70 -15.73 -9.99
C GLU A 449 29.48 -16.79 -11.06
N GLY A 450 30.30 -17.85 -11.03
CA GLY A 450 30.18 -19.00 -11.93
C GLY A 450 30.22 -18.62 -13.41
N ASP A 451 29.32 -19.22 -14.19
CA ASP A 451 29.26 -19.08 -15.64
C ASP A 451 28.99 -17.63 -16.08
N VAL A 452 28.25 -16.85 -15.29
CA VAL A 452 27.99 -15.43 -15.59
C VAL A 452 29.27 -14.61 -15.49
N SER A 453 30.07 -14.81 -14.45
CA SER A 453 31.36 -14.10 -14.30
C SER A 453 32.28 -14.42 -15.47
N ASN A 454 32.45 -15.71 -15.77
CA ASN A 454 33.32 -16.16 -16.85
C ASN A 454 32.89 -15.59 -18.22
N ALA A 455 31.58 -15.60 -18.51
CA ALA A 455 31.05 -14.99 -19.72
C ALA A 455 31.32 -13.48 -19.76
N LYS A 456 31.03 -12.74 -18.67
CA LYS A 456 31.27 -11.29 -18.59
C LYS A 456 32.76 -10.93 -18.77
N ASP A 457 33.65 -11.72 -18.18
CA ASP A 457 35.11 -11.54 -18.29
C ASP A 457 35.60 -11.78 -19.71
N ASN A 458 35.15 -12.85 -20.37
CA ASN A 458 35.53 -13.15 -21.75
C ASN A 458 34.97 -12.12 -22.74
N ILE A 459 33.71 -11.70 -22.57
CA ILE A 459 33.16 -10.57 -23.31
C ILE A 459 34.04 -9.34 -23.08
N GLY A 460 34.44 -9.07 -21.84
CA GLY A 460 35.34 -7.96 -21.49
C GLY A 460 36.66 -7.99 -22.24
N LYS A 461 37.27 -9.16 -22.44
CA LYS A 461 38.52 -9.33 -23.20
C LYS A 461 38.38 -8.92 -24.66
N VAL A 462 37.22 -9.16 -25.29
CA VAL A 462 36.95 -8.72 -26.68
C VAL A 462 37.04 -7.20 -26.81
N PHE A 463 36.68 -6.47 -25.75
CA PHE A 463 36.67 -5.00 -25.72
C PHE A 463 37.88 -4.38 -24.99
N SER A 464 38.80 -5.20 -24.45
CA SER A 464 39.97 -4.72 -23.68
C SER A 464 41.28 -4.97 -24.44
N ASN A 465 41.95 -3.91 -24.90
CA ASN A 465 43.36 -3.96 -25.25
C ASN A 465 44.10 -2.68 -24.81
N ASN A 466 45.30 -2.90 -24.28
CA ASN A 466 46.17 -1.97 -23.55
C ASN A 466 46.61 -0.74 -24.36
N GLY A 467 46.45 0.46 -23.80
CA GLY A 467 47.35 1.60 -24.01
C GLY A 467 47.44 2.24 -25.39
N ALA A 468 46.74 1.76 -26.40
CA ALA A 468 46.57 2.41 -27.69
C ALA A 468 45.14 2.16 -28.17
N GLU A 469 44.51 3.18 -28.76
CA GLU A 469 43.21 3.08 -29.43
C GLU A 469 43.07 1.73 -30.12
N SER A 470 42.05 0.96 -29.73
CA SER A 470 41.73 -0.31 -30.38
C SER A 470 41.72 -0.05 -31.89
N ARG A 471 42.42 -0.86 -32.68
CA ARG A 471 42.57 -0.62 -34.13
C ARG A 471 41.23 -0.52 -34.90
N ASN A 472 40.06 -0.75 -34.27
CA ASN A 472 38.71 -0.58 -34.83
C ASN A 472 37.57 -0.03 -33.89
N GLY A 473 37.84 0.41 -32.65
CA GLY A 473 37.01 1.40 -31.90
C GLY A 473 35.58 1.10 -31.41
N LEU A 474 34.97 -0.09 -31.56
CA LEU A 474 33.55 -0.31 -31.22
C LEU A 474 33.29 -0.51 -29.72
N LYS A 475 32.41 0.32 -29.12
CA LYS A 475 31.89 0.15 -27.76
C LYS A 475 30.88 -1.00 -27.70
N ARG A 476 30.61 -1.55 -26.50
CA ARG A 476 29.65 -2.65 -26.28
C ARG A 476 28.24 -2.30 -26.79
N GLU A 477 27.82 -1.06 -26.60
CA GLU A 477 26.52 -0.55 -27.05
C GLU A 477 26.42 -0.52 -28.57
N ASP A 478 27.48 -0.06 -29.24
CA ASP A 478 27.54 0.00 -30.71
C ASP A 478 27.64 -1.41 -31.30
N TRP A 479 28.37 -2.30 -30.64
CA TRP A 479 28.42 -3.71 -31.01
C TRP A 479 27.04 -4.37 -30.96
N TRP A 480 26.30 -4.17 -29.87
CA TRP A 480 24.94 -4.73 -29.74
C TRP A 480 23.99 -4.15 -30.79
N LYS A 481 24.07 -2.86 -31.12
CA LYS A 481 23.26 -2.26 -32.19
C LYS A 481 23.55 -2.89 -33.56
N ILE A 482 24.79 -3.29 -33.82
CA ILE A 482 25.19 -3.91 -35.08
C ILE A 482 24.73 -5.37 -35.13
N TYR A 483 25.00 -6.15 -34.08
CA TYR A 483 24.87 -7.61 -34.11
C TYR A 483 23.64 -8.15 -33.37
N GLY A 484 22.90 -7.33 -32.62
CA GLY A 484 21.66 -7.72 -31.95
C GLY A 484 20.63 -8.30 -32.92
N LYS A 485 20.55 -7.75 -34.13
CA LYS A 485 19.72 -8.29 -35.21
C LYS A 485 20.11 -9.72 -35.64
N ASP A 486 21.40 -10.05 -35.61
CA ASP A 486 21.89 -11.37 -35.97
C ASP A 486 21.63 -12.38 -34.85
N ILE A 487 21.70 -11.92 -33.59
CA ILE A 487 21.35 -12.72 -32.41
C ILE A 487 19.85 -13.06 -32.44
N TRP A 488 18.99 -12.07 -32.71
CA TRP A 488 17.55 -12.30 -32.88
C TRP A 488 17.26 -13.26 -34.03
N LYS A 489 17.92 -13.06 -35.18
CA LYS A 489 17.83 -13.99 -36.32
C LYS A 489 18.21 -15.40 -35.88
N GLY A 490 19.30 -15.57 -35.14
CA GLY A 490 19.71 -16.84 -34.55
C GLY A 490 18.65 -17.49 -33.65
N MET A 491 17.93 -16.71 -32.84
CA MET A 491 16.81 -17.21 -32.02
C MET A 491 15.68 -17.77 -32.89
N VAL A 492 15.27 -17.02 -33.93
CA VAL A 492 14.22 -17.44 -34.87
C VAL A 492 14.64 -18.68 -35.67
N CYS A 493 15.88 -18.72 -36.17
CA CYS A 493 16.40 -19.92 -36.85
C CYS A 493 16.43 -21.11 -35.87
N GLY A 494 16.84 -20.92 -34.61
CA GLY A 494 16.86 -21.97 -33.60
C GLY A 494 15.48 -22.57 -33.34
N LEU A 495 14.43 -21.73 -33.33
CA LEU A 495 13.04 -22.16 -33.19
C LEU A 495 12.57 -22.98 -34.40
N SER A 496 13.00 -22.62 -35.61
CA SER A 496 12.56 -23.27 -36.85
C SER A 496 13.18 -24.66 -37.05
N HIS A 497 14.08 -25.11 -36.18
CA HIS A 497 14.51 -26.52 -36.14
C HIS A 497 13.45 -27.49 -35.62
N HIS A 498 12.35 -27.00 -35.06
CA HIS A 498 11.20 -27.81 -34.65
C HIS A 498 10.22 -28.12 -35.78
N ILE A 499 10.42 -27.54 -36.96
CA ILE A 499 9.65 -27.81 -38.19
C ILE A 499 10.54 -28.48 -39.25
N LYS A 500 9.89 -29.16 -40.20
CA LYS A 500 10.59 -29.88 -41.27
C LYS A 500 11.36 -28.90 -42.16
N GLU A 501 12.46 -29.36 -42.75
CA GLU A 501 13.38 -28.55 -43.56
C GLU A 501 12.68 -27.73 -44.67
N ALA A 502 11.74 -28.35 -45.40
CA ALA A 502 10.97 -27.67 -46.45
C ALA A 502 10.06 -26.53 -45.93
N GLU A 503 9.60 -26.62 -44.68
CA GLU A 503 8.76 -25.62 -44.02
C GLU A 503 9.62 -24.57 -43.29
N ARG A 504 10.84 -24.94 -42.89
CA ARG A 504 11.82 -24.09 -42.19
C ARG A 504 12.19 -22.86 -43.00
N GLU A 505 12.48 -23.05 -44.29
CA GLU A 505 12.83 -21.92 -45.16
C GLU A 505 11.72 -20.87 -45.23
N ASN A 506 10.46 -21.32 -45.33
CA ASN A 506 9.31 -20.43 -45.39
C ASN A 506 9.10 -19.69 -44.06
N PHE A 507 9.28 -20.38 -42.93
CA PHE A 507 9.22 -19.75 -41.60
C PHE A 507 10.33 -18.70 -41.41
N ASN A 508 11.57 -19.04 -41.76
CA ASN A 508 12.72 -18.12 -41.64
C ASN A 508 12.61 -16.91 -42.57
N LYS A 509 11.87 -17.03 -43.69
CA LYS A 509 11.56 -15.93 -44.61
C LYS A 509 10.35 -15.09 -44.18
N SER A 510 9.59 -15.52 -43.17
CA SER A 510 8.39 -14.83 -42.67
C SER A 510 8.70 -13.39 -42.25
N GLU A 511 8.01 -12.42 -42.86
CA GLU A 511 8.19 -11.00 -42.57
C GLU A 511 7.79 -10.65 -41.13
N ALA A 512 6.88 -11.41 -40.52
CA ALA A 512 6.31 -11.13 -39.21
C ALA A 512 7.35 -11.13 -38.06
N TYR A 513 8.43 -11.92 -38.19
CA TYR A 513 9.46 -12.08 -37.16
C TYR A 513 10.84 -11.58 -37.58
N LYS A 514 10.95 -10.97 -38.77
CA LYS A 514 12.18 -10.29 -39.17
C LYS A 514 12.49 -9.16 -38.20
N TYR A 515 13.77 -8.96 -37.93
CA TYR A 515 14.22 -7.90 -37.03
C TYR A 515 13.70 -6.53 -37.46
N SER A 516 13.64 -6.23 -38.76
CA SER A 516 13.07 -4.99 -39.31
C SER A 516 11.64 -4.73 -38.82
N THR A 517 10.83 -5.78 -38.72
CA THR A 517 9.41 -5.73 -38.33
C THR A 517 9.23 -5.62 -36.83
N VAL A 518 10.01 -6.36 -36.04
CA VAL A 518 9.87 -6.43 -34.58
C VAL A 518 10.78 -5.45 -33.82
N SER A 519 11.78 -4.84 -34.49
CA SER A 519 12.84 -4.04 -33.84
C SER A 519 12.31 -2.97 -32.91
N SER A 520 11.28 -2.22 -33.31
CA SER A 520 10.71 -1.15 -32.48
C SER A 520 10.22 -1.66 -31.13
N ARG A 521 9.46 -2.76 -31.11
CA ARG A 521 8.93 -3.38 -29.89
C ARG A 521 10.00 -4.15 -29.12
N LEU A 522 10.84 -4.91 -29.83
CA LEU A 522 11.90 -5.73 -29.24
C LEU A 522 12.98 -4.86 -28.58
N GLU A 523 13.41 -3.80 -29.24
CA GLU A 523 14.40 -2.87 -28.70
C GLU A 523 13.79 -2.10 -27.52
N ASP A 524 12.60 -1.49 -27.64
CA ASP A 524 11.95 -0.80 -26.51
C ASP A 524 11.92 -1.69 -25.26
N PHE A 525 11.48 -2.94 -25.44
CA PHE A 525 11.46 -3.94 -24.38
C PHE A 525 12.86 -4.26 -23.82
N ALA A 526 13.86 -4.48 -24.68
CA ALA A 526 15.23 -4.83 -24.28
C ALA A 526 16.01 -3.64 -23.66
N TYR A 527 15.63 -2.40 -23.98
CA TYR A 527 16.21 -1.18 -23.41
C TYR A 527 15.61 -0.82 -22.03
N ARG A 528 14.45 -1.38 -21.66
CA ARG A 528 13.91 -1.23 -20.29
C ARG A 528 14.94 -1.73 -19.24
N PRO A 529 14.94 -1.20 -18.01
CA PRO A 529 15.77 -1.75 -16.95
C PRO A 529 15.47 -3.23 -16.67
N GLN A 530 16.52 -4.05 -16.46
CA GLN A 530 16.37 -5.51 -16.27
C GLN A 530 15.45 -5.88 -15.10
N PHE A 531 15.54 -5.15 -13.99
CA PHE A 531 14.65 -5.33 -12.84
C PHE A 531 13.17 -5.19 -13.22
N LEU A 532 12.82 -4.14 -13.99
CA LEU A 532 11.43 -3.90 -14.39
C LEU A 532 10.92 -4.98 -15.34
N ARG A 533 11.76 -5.46 -16.27
CA ARG A 533 11.43 -6.64 -17.08
C ARG A 533 11.10 -7.85 -16.20
N TRP A 534 12.00 -8.22 -15.28
CA TRP A 534 11.77 -9.38 -14.41
C TRP A 534 10.54 -9.20 -13.52
N PHE A 535 10.27 -7.98 -13.04
CA PHE A 535 9.10 -7.70 -12.22
C PHE A 535 7.79 -7.83 -13.02
N THR A 536 7.78 -7.40 -14.28
CA THR A 536 6.65 -7.66 -15.19
C THR A 536 6.53 -9.15 -15.55
N GLU A 537 7.64 -9.86 -15.78
CA GLU A 537 7.66 -11.32 -16.02
C GLU A 537 7.06 -12.08 -14.82
N TRP A 538 7.39 -11.64 -13.61
CA TRP A 538 6.87 -12.15 -12.36
C TRP A 538 5.35 -11.97 -12.26
N ALA A 539 4.86 -10.76 -12.54
CA ALA A 539 3.44 -10.47 -12.47
C ALA A 539 2.63 -11.24 -13.52
N ASP A 540 3.14 -11.34 -14.75
CA ASP A 540 2.52 -12.09 -15.84
C ASP A 540 2.42 -13.59 -15.48
N GLN A 541 3.49 -14.18 -14.93
CA GLN A 541 3.47 -15.57 -14.47
C GLN A 541 2.49 -15.78 -13.30
N PHE A 542 2.52 -14.90 -12.29
CA PHE A 542 1.58 -14.95 -11.16
C PHE A 542 0.13 -14.99 -11.63
N CYS A 543 -0.23 -14.09 -12.54
CA CYS A 543 -1.59 -13.98 -13.05
C CYS A 543 -2.06 -15.26 -13.75
N ARG A 544 -1.18 -15.91 -14.55
CA ARG A 544 -1.51 -17.19 -15.19
C ARG A 544 -1.66 -18.33 -14.18
N GLU A 545 -0.75 -18.43 -13.22
CA GLU A 545 -0.83 -19.46 -12.17
C GLU A 545 -2.04 -19.27 -11.26
N ARG A 546 -2.39 -18.03 -10.95
CA ARG A 546 -3.56 -17.69 -10.12
C ARG A 546 -4.85 -18.27 -10.70
N VAL A 547 -5.04 -18.18 -12.01
CA VAL A 547 -6.23 -18.74 -12.68
C VAL A 547 -6.35 -20.24 -12.40
N VAL A 548 -5.28 -21.00 -12.61
CA VAL A 548 -5.23 -22.44 -12.36
C VAL A 548 -5.48 -22.74 -10.87
N LYS A 549 -4.84 -21.99 -9.97
CA LYS A 549 -4.96 -22.18 -8.52
C LYS A 549 -6.35 -21.84 -7.98
N ILE A 550 -7.01 -20.84 -8.54
CA ILE A 550 -8.41 -20.51 -8.23
C ILE A 550 -9.34 -21.63 -8.71
N GLU A 551 -9.06 -22.25 -9.86
CA GLU A 551 -9.86 -23.38 -10.35
C GLU A 551 -9.68 -24.64 -9.48
N GLU A 552 -8.44 -24.97 -9.10
CA GLU A 552 -8.16 -26.02 -8.11
C GLU A 552 -8.89 -25.76 -6.78
N LEU A 553 -8.87 -24.52 -6.29
CA LEU A 553 -9.56 -24.12 -5.07
C LEU A 553 -11.09 -24.23 -5.20
N LYS A 554 -11.65 -23.80 -6.33
CA LYS A 554 -13.08 -23.98 -6.64
C LYS A 554 -13.44 -25.45 -6.58
N ASN A 555 -12.69 -26.30 -7.26
CA ASN A 555 -12.91 -27.75 -7.27
C ASN A 555 -12.86 -28.38 -5.87
N GLY A 556 -11.89 -27.99 -5.04
CA GLY A 556 -11.79 -28.46 -3.65
C GLY A 556 -12.93 -28.00 -2.73
N CYS A 557 -13.63 -26.91 -3.10
CA CYS A 557 -14.71 -26.31 -2.31
C CYS A 557 -16.10 -26.40 -2.97
N ASN A 558 -16.25 -27.07 -4.11
CA ASN A 558 -17.48 -27.05 -4.91
C ASN A 558 -18.71 -27.52 -4.12
N ASP A 559 -18.59 -28.65 -3.42
CA ASP A 559 -19.69 -29.27 -2.69
C ASP A 559 -19.88 -28.73 -1.26
N TYR A 560 -18.97 -27.87 -0.79
CA TYR A 560 -19.05 -27.28 0.54
C TYR A 560 -19.92 -26.03 0.54
N LYS A 561 -20.85 -25.98 1.51
CA LYS A 561 -21.68 -24.81 1.84
C LYS A 561 -21.48 -24.52 3.33
N CYS A 562 -21.32 -23.24 3.69
CA CYS A 562 -21.07 -22.83 5.08
C CYS A 562 -22.17 -23.26 6.07
N GLU A 563 -23.38 -23.52 5.57
CA GLU A 563 -24.53 -23.95 6.37
C GLU A 563 -24.61 -25.47 6.56
N ASN A 564 -23.82 -26.26 5.81
CA ASN A 564 -23.86 -27.72 5.87
C ASN A 564 -22.97 -28.26 7.00
N SER A 565 -23.47 -29.28 7.71
CA SER A 565 -22.76 -30.02 8.76
C SER A 565 -21.90 -31.19 8.24
N ASP A 566 -21.63 -31.23 6.94
CA ASP A 566 -20.84 -32.31 6.30
C ASP A 566 -19.35 -32.04 6.54
N GLU A 567 -18.80 -32.68 7.57
CA GLU A 567 -17.41 -32.47 8.01
C GLU A 567 -16.38 -32.92 6.98
N ASP A 568 -16.67 -33.94 6.15
CA ASP A 568 -15.75 -34.40 5.11
C ASP A 568 -15.59 -33.34 4.01
N LYS A 569 -16.70 -32.75 3.57
CA LYS A 569 -16.68 -31.65 2.58
C LYS A 569 -16.04 -30.39 3.13
N LYS A 570 -16.29 -30.09 4.40
CA LYS A 570 -15.65 -28.97 5.11
C LYS A 570 -14.14 -29.17 5.21
N GLN A 571 -13.70 -30.39 5.51
CA GLN A 571 -12.28 -30.71 5.59
C GLN A 571 -11.59 -30.66 4.22
N ALA A 572 -12.24 -31.13 3.16
CA ALA A 572 -11.73 -30.99 1.79
C ALA A 572 -11.56 -29.51 1.38
N CYS A 573 -12.58 -28.68 1.62
CA CYS A 573 -12.49 -27.25 1.33
C CYS A 573 -11.44 -26.55 2.19
N LYS A 574 -11.33 -26.92 3.48
CA LYS A 574 -10.28 -26.42 4.37
C LYS A 574 -8.88 -26.73 3.82
N THR A 575 -8.63 -27.97 3.40
CA THR A 575 -7.34 -28.37 2.81
C THR A 575 -7.05 -27.55 1.55
N ALA A 576 -8.02 -27.42 0.64
CA ALA A 576 -7.85 -26.61 -0.58
C ALA A 576 -7.54 -25.12 -0.26
N CYS A 577 -8.23 -24.53 0.72
CA CYS A 577 -7.97 -23.16 1.16
C CYS A 577 -6.58 -23.00 1.82
N GLU A 578 -6.13 -23.99 2.61
CA GLU A 578 -4.80 -24.00 3.22
C GLU A 578 -3.69 -24.11 2.15
N ASP A 579 -3.88 -24.96 1.14
CA ASP A 579 -2.95 -25.12 0.02
C ASP A 579 -2.85 -23.84 -0.82
N TYR A 580 -3.99 -23.22 -1.16
CA TYR A 580 -4.01 -21.92 -1.84
C TYR A 580 -3.32 -20.83 -1.02
N LYS A 581 -3.62 -20.76 0.29
CA LYS A 581 -2.97 -19.80 1.20
C LYS A 581 -1.46 -19.98 1.25
N LYS A 582 -0.98 -21.23 1.24
CA LYS A 582 0.44 -21.55 1.25
C LYS A 582 1.12 -21.13 -0.05
N TRP A 583 0.54 -21.48 -1.20
CA TRP A 583 1.04 -21.05 -2.50
C TRP A 583 1.10 -19.51 -2.61
N LEU A 584 0.00 -18.83 -2.25
CA LEU A 584 -0.10 -17.38 -2.33
C LEU A 584 0.89 -16.64 -1.42
N LYS A 585 1.29 -17.24 -0.30
CA LYS A 585 2.21 -16.62 0.66
C LYS A 585 3.55 -16.29 0.02
N ASP A 586 4.12 -17.22 -0.75
CA ASP A 586 5.43 -17.01 -1.37
C ASP A 586 5.36 -15.88 -2.41
N TRP A 587 4.29 -15.81 -3.20
CA TRP A 587 4.03 -14.70 -4.12
C TRP A 587 3.85 -13.35 -3.39
N LYS A 588 3.14 -13.31 -2.25
CA LYS A 588 3.02 -12.09 -1.44
C LYS A 588 4.37 -11.57 -0.95
N ASP A 589 5.21 -12.47 -0.44
CA ASP A 589 6.52 -12.10 0.09
C ASP A 589 7.43 -11.57 -1.03
N GLN A 590 7.40 -12.21 -2.20
CA GLN A 590 8.11 -11.77 -3.40
C GLN A 590 7.62 -10.40 -3.92
N TYR A 591 6.30 -10.18 -3.96
CA TYR A 591 5.73 -8.88 -4.33
C TYR A 591 6.20 -7.78 -3.39
N LYS A 592 6.08 -7.99 -2.07
CA LYS A 592 6.48 -7.00 -1.04
C LYS A 592 7.95 -6.62 -1.16
N GLN A 593 8.80 -7.59 -1.50
CA GLN A 593 10.23 -7.35 -1.69
C GLN A 593 10.50 -6.54 -2.96
N GLN A 594 9.86 -6.88 -4.08
CA GLN A 594 10.05 -6.20 -5.37
C GLN A 594 9.39 -4.82 -5.40
N SER A 595 8.22 -4.64 -4.80
CA SER A 595 7.53 -3.35 -4.71
C SER A 595 8.36 -2.34 -3.90
N ALA A 596 8.92 -2.76 -2.76
CA ALA A 596 9.81 -1.90 -1.97
C ALA A 596 11.08 -1.51 -2.74
N LYS A 597 11.59 -2.40 -3.61
CA LYS A 597 12.70 -2.06 -4.51
C LYS A 597 12.28 -1.07 -5.59
N PHE A 598 11.10 -1.25 -6.19
CA PHE A 598 10.56 -0.34 -7.20
C PHE A 598 10.46 1.08 -6.65
N ASP A 599 9.84 1.25 -5.47
CA ASP A 599 9.67 2.56 -4.84
C ASP A 599 11.03 3.21 -4.56
N LYS A 600 11.97 2.44 -3.98
CA LYS A 600 13.33 2.92 -3.69
C LYS A 600 14.10 3.33 -4.95
N ASP A 601 14.00 2.55 -6.02
CA ASP A 601 14.68 2.83 -7.28
C ASP A 601 14.06 4.02 -8.02
N LYS A 602 12.72 4.17 -7.93
CA LYS A 602 11.97 5.32 -8.44
C LYS A 602 12.38 6.61 -7.71
N GLU A 603 12.37 6.61 -6.38
CA GLU A 603 12.81 7.75 -5.55
C GLU A 603 14.27 8.14 -5.82
N ALA A 604 15.14 7.14 -6.01
CA ALA A 604 16.53 7.36 -6.39
C ALA A 604 16.72 7.84 -7.84
N GLY A 605 15.65 7.92 -8.64
CA GLY A 605 15.68 8.36 -10.03
C GLY A 605 16.39 7.41 -10.97
N LYS A 606 16.46 6.11 -10.65
CA LYS A 606 17.18 5.11 -11.46
C LYS A 606 16.55 4.82 -12.82
N TYR A 607 15.28 5.18 -13.00
CA TYR A 607 14.56 5.00 -14.26
C TYR A 607 14.70 6.19 -15.22
N LYS A 608 15.35 7.28 -14.79
CA LYS A 608 15.60 8.47 -15.63
C LYS A 608 16.44 8.11 -16.85
N ASN A 609 16.08 8.67 -18.00
CA ASN A 609 16.73 8.41 -19.30
C ASN A 609 16.63 6.96 -19.77
N THR A 610 15.62 6.21 -19.30
CA THR A 610 15.29 4.86 -19.79
C THR A 610 13.91 4.88 -20.46
N PRO A 611 13.58 3.92 -21.34
CA PRO A 611 12.24 3.85 -21.94
C PRO A 611 11.12 3.67 -20.91
N ALA A 612 11.45 3.14 -19.71
CA ALA A 612 10.49 2.97 -18.62
C ALA A 612 10.28 4.25 -17.78
N GLN A 613 10.96 5.36 -18.08
CA GLN A 613 10.86 6.58 -17.26
C GLN A 613 9.42 7.08 -17.17
N ILE A 614 8.74 7.23 -18.30
CA ILE A 614 7.37 7.77 -18.35
C ILE A 614 6.43 6.85 -17.57
N ASP A 615 6.44 5.55 -17.90
CA ASP A 615 5.63 4.54 -17.22
C ASP A 615 5.88 4.58 -15.70
N ALA A 616 7.15 4.59 -15.26
CA ALA A 616 7.47 4.57 -13.83
C ALA A 616 7.15 5.90 -13.12
N ASP A 617 7.33 7.06 -13.78
CA ASP A 617 7.05 8.38 -13.20
C ASP A 617 5.52 8.59 -13.05
N GLU A 618 4.73 8.14 -14.03
CA GLU A 618 3.26 8.26 -14.05
C GLU A 618 2.55 7.30 -13.10
N SER A 619 3.07 6.09 -12.87
CA SER A 619 2.48 5.14 -11.91
C SER A 619 2.54 5.68 -10.48
N TYR A 620 1.43 5.69 -9.76
CA TYR A 620 1.43 6.12 -8.35
C TYR A 620 2.15 5.10 -7.45
N SER A 621 2.02 3.81 -7.77
CA SER A 621 2.59 2.69 -7.02
C SER A 621 3.19 1.60 -7.91
N ALA A 622 3.87 0.63 -7.29
CA ALA A 622 4.30 -0.60 -7.96
C ALA A 622 3.13 -1.44 -8.52
N HIS A 623 1.96 -1.37 -7.87
CA HIS A 623 0.73 -2.01 -8.36
C HIS A 623 0.30 -1.40 -9.69
N ASP A 624 0.19 -0.07 -9.75
CA ASP A 624 -0.27 0.63 -10.96
C ASP A 624 0.71 0.41 -12.11
N TYR A 625 2.01 0.43 -11.80
CA TYR A 625 3.03 0.09 -12.78
C TYR A 625 2.81 -1.30 -13.39
N LEU A 626 2.63 -2.31 -12.53
CA LEU A 626 2.42 -3.67 -13.01
C LEU A 626 1.11 -3.82 -13.77
N HIS A 627 0.02 -3.19 -13.30
CA HIS A 627 -1.25 -3.16 -14.01
C HIS A 627 -1.08 -2.64 -15.45
N ASP A 628 -0.47 -1.46 -15.60
CA ASP A 628 -0.25 -0.82 -16.89
C ASP A 628 0.65 -1.67 -17.80
N GLN A 629 1.70 -2.29 -17.24
CA GLN A 629 2.56 -3.18 -18.02
C GLN A 629 1.83 -4.46 -18.43
N LEU A 630 1.01 -5.05 -17.57
CA LEU A 630 0.22 -6.24 -17.87
C LEU A 630 -0.82 -5.95 -18.95
N GLN A 631 -1.53 -4.81 -18.90
CA GLN A 631 -2.48 -4.43 -19.95
C GLN A 631 -1.83 -4.40 -21.35
N LYS A 632 -0.57 -3.95 -21.45
CA LYS A 632 0.20 -3.92 -22.71
C LYS A 632 0.53 -5.31 -23.25
N LEU A 633 0.46 -6.36 -22.42
CA LEU A 633 0.75 -7.74 -22.80
C LEU A 633 -0.49 -8.53 -23.25
N CYS A 634 -1.70 -7.95 -23.17
CA CYS A 634 -2.96 -8.68 -23.39
C CYS A 634 -3.55 -8.36 -24.77
N GLU A 635 -3.91 -9.39 -25.55
CA GLU A 635 -4.35 -9.27 -26.95
C GLU A 635 -5.56 -8.32 -27.15
N ASP A 636 -6.46 -8.21 -26.17
CA ASP A 636 -7.66 -7.33 -26.18
C ASP A 636 -7.55 -6.11 -25.24
N GLY A 637 -6.40 -5.90 -24.59
CA GLY A 637 -6.22 -4.86 -23.57
C GLY A 637 -7.06 -5.04 -22.29
N LYS A 638 -7.70 -6.21 -22.12
CA LYS A 638 -8.51 -6.55 -20.94
C LYS A 638 -7.82 -7.61 -20.09
N CYS A 639 -6.97 -7.17 -19.19
CA CYS A 639 -6.43 -8.02 -18.14
C CYS A 639 -7.02 -7.62 -16.80
N SER A 640 -7.83 -8.52 -16.23
CA SER A 640 -8.49 -8.32 -14.94
C SER A 640 -7.58 -8.62 -13.74
N CYS A 641 -6.32 -9.01 -13.99
CA CYS A 641 -5.36 -9.33 -12.96
C CYS A 641 -4.52 -8.09 -12.61
N MET A 642 -4.33 -7.87 -11.31
CA MET A 642 -3.73 -6.68 -10.70
C MET A 642 -4.40 -5.37 -11.14
N GLU A 643 -5.72 -5.38 -11.33
CA GLU A 643 -6.49 -4.18 -11.71
C GLU A 643 -6.89 -3.36 -10.49
N GLU A 644 -7.41 -4.05 -9.47
CA GLU A 644 -7.96 -3.41 -8.28
C GLU A 644 -6.98 -3.48 -7.12
N THR A 645 -7.04 -2.44 -6.28
CA THR A 645 -6.34 -2.43 -5.00
C THR A 645 -7.08 -3.29 -3.98
N SER A 646 -6.30 -3.92 -3.10
CA SER A 646 -6.79 -4.78 -2.03
C SER A 646 -7.70 -4.00 -1.10
N THR A 647 -8.86 -4.57 -0.83
CA THR A 647 -9.80 -4.05 0.17
C THR A 647 -9.58 -4.68 1.54
N GLN A 648 -8.71 -5.68 1.62
CA GLN A 648 -8.27 -6.25 2.88
C GLN A 648 -7.25 -5.28 3.49
N ASP A 649 -7.41 -4.95 4.77
CA ASP A 649 -6.39 -4.22 5.52
C ASP A 649 -5.13 -5.12 5.64
N GLU A 650 -4.35 -5.21 4.56
CA GLU A 650 -2.99 -5.69 4.64
C GLU A 650 -2.19 -4.68 5.47
N GLU A 651 -1.33 -5.22 6.33
CA GLU A 651 -0.50 -4.52 7.31
C GLU A 651 0.47 -3.51 6.65
N THR A 652 -0.06 -2.36 6.25
CA THR A 652 0.72 -1.17 5.87
C THR A 652 0.68 -0.17 7.02
N ASP A 653 1.73 0.65 7.11
CA ASP A 653 2.08 1.55 8.22
C ASP A 653 1.08 2.68 8.48
N LEU A 654 -0.15 2.37 8.92
CA LEU A 654 -1.20 3.36 9.17
C LEU A 654 -1.50 4.22 7.90
N PRO A 655 -2.51 5.12 7.90
CA PRO A 655 -3.34 5.30 6.71
C PRO A 655 -2.53 5.89 5.53
N GLY A 656 -2.32 5.05 4.52
CA GLY A 656 -1.96 5.38 3.16
C GLY A 656 -2.91 4.63 2.23
N GLN A 657 -2.91 4.98 0.94
CA GLN A 657 -3.62 4.22 -0.07
C GLN A 657 -3.07 2.78 -0.05
N ASN A 658 -3.94 1.76 0.05
CA ASN A 658 -3.50 0.37 0.07
C ASN A 658 -3.16 -0.05 -1.35
N ASP A 659 -1.94 0.24 -1.80
CA ASP A 659 -1.50 -0.07 -3.16
C ASP A 659 -1.07 -1.54 -3.33
N PHE A 660 -1.64 -2.44 -2.53
CA PHE A 660 -1.44 -3.87 -2.62
C PHE A 660 -2.47 -4.46 -3.62
N PRO A 661 -2.10 -5.36 -4.54
CA PRO A 661 -3.06 -5.92 -5.51
C PRO A 661 -4.15 -6.77 -4.85
N GLU A 662 -5.43 -6.57 -5.24
CA GLU A 662 -6.57 -7.41 -4.81
C GLU A 662 -6.35 -8.89 -5.18
N ASP A 663 -5.70 -9.17 -6.31
CA ASP A 663 -5.42 -10.56 -6.73
C ASP A 663 -4.52 -11.31 -5.76
N LEU A 664 -3.74 -10.60 -4.94
CA LEU A 664 -2.96 -11.18 -3.87
C LEU A 664 -3.80 -11.37 -2.60
N ASP A 665 -5.08 -11.05 -2.52
CA ASP A 665 -5.86 -11.18 -1.28
C ASP A 665 -6.09 -12.63 -0.84
N TYR A 666 -6.16 -12.84 0.49
CA TYR A 666 -6.58 -14.11 1.07
C TYR A 666 -7.63 -13.93 2.18
N PRO A 667 -8.77 -14.62 2.11
CA PRO A 667 -9.20 -15.47 0.99
C PRO A 667 -9.48 -14.68 -0.30
N PRO A 668 -9.35 -15.30 -1.49
CA PRO A 668 -9.59 -14.63 -2.75
C PRO A 668 -11.09 -14.32 -2.93
N LYS A 669 -11.42 -13.24 -3.63
CA LYS A 669 -12.79 -12.71 -3.77
C LYS A 669 -13.77 -13.75 -4.32
N GLU A 670 -13.33 -14.58 -5.25
CA GLU A 670 -14.12 -15.54 -6.02
C GLU A 670 -14.70 -16.68 -5.17
N ILE A 671 -14.05 -17.03 -4.05
CA ILE A 671 -14.47 -18.14 -3.17
C ILE A 671 -14.32 -17.81 -1.68
N GLY A 672 -14.13 -16.53 -1.37
CA GLY A 672 -13.66 -16.09 -0.07
C GLY A 672 -14.59 -16.45 1.08
N GLU A 673 -15.90 -16.45 0.87
CA GLU A 673 -16.87 -16.85 1.90
C GLU A 673 -16.72 -18.33 2.31
N LYS A 674 -16.52 -19.23 1.35
CA LYS A 674 -16.34 -20.66 1.63
C LYS A 674 -15.05 -20.92 2.42
N CYS A 675 -13.95 -20.26 2.04
CA CYS A 675 -12.71 -20.36 2.82
C CYS A 675 -12.83 -19.73 4.21
N LYS A 676 -13.53 -18.59 4.35
CA LYS A 676 -13.79 -17.95 5.64
C LYS A 676 -14.60 -18.85 6.57
N CYS A 677 -15.54 -19.64 6.06
CA CYS A 677 -16.32 -20.54 6.90
C CYS A 677 -15.65 -21.92 7.10
N ALA A 678 -14.85 -22.41 6.16
CA ALA A 678 -14.04 -23.63 6.33
C ALA A 678 -12.90 -23.41 7.34
N ILE A 679 -12.28 -22.21 7.31
CA ILE A 679 -11.22 -21.78 8.21
C ILE A 679 -11.66 -20.47 8.87
N PRO A 680 -12.52 -20.53 9.89
CA PRO A 680 -12.94 -19.34 10.61
C PRO A 680 -11.70 -18.62 11.18
N PRO A 681 -11.61 -17.28 11.03
CA PRO A 681 -10.52 -16.53 11.62
C PRO A 681 -10.50 -16.76 13.13
N GLU A 682 -9.30 -16.77 13.72
CA GLU A 682 -9.18 -16.95 15.17
C GLU A 682 -9.99 -15.86 15.90
N PRO A 683 -10.85 -16.25 16.85
CA PRO A 683 -11.67 -15.29 17.58
C PRO A 683 -10.80 -14.38 18.44
N MET A 684 -10.75 -13.09 18.14
CA MET A 684 -9.97 -12.08 18.85
C MET A 684 -10.82 -10.85 19.14
N SER A 685 -10.63 -10.26 20.32
CA SER A 685 -11.08 -8.89 20.61
C SER A 685 -10.44 -7.89 19.63
N CYS A 686 -11.06 -6.73 19.44
CA CYS A 686 -10.46 -5.69 18.59
C CYS A 686 -9.10 -5.20 19.14
N VAL A 687 -8.90 -5.31 20.47
CA VAL A 687 -7.62 -5.01 21.14
C VAL A 687 -6.55 -6.04 20.81
N GLU A 688 -6.87 -7.33 20.79
CA GLU A 688 -5.95 -8.39 20.35
C GLU A 688 -5.65 -8.31 18.85
N LYS A 689 -6.63 -7.95 18.01
CA LYS A 689 -6.40 -7.68 16.58
C LYS A 689 -5.40 -6.55 16.39
N THR A 690 -5.53 -5.47 17.15
CA THR A 690 -4.57 -4.35 17.15
C THR A 690 -3.17 -4.82 17.52
N ALA A 691 -3.05 -5.62 18.58
CA ALA A 691 -1.77 -6.18 19.01
C ALA A 691 -1.15 -7.13 17.98
N GLN A 692 -1.97 -7.96 17.32
CA GLN A 692 -1.53 -8.84 16.25
C GLN A 692 -0.99 -8.07 15.03
N LYS A 693 -1.66 -6.98 14.63
CA LYS A 693 -1.19 -6.11 13.53
C LYS A 693 0.19 -5.54 13.88
N LEU A 694 0.36 -5.05 15.11
CA LEU A 694 1.66 -4.53 15.59
C LEU A 694 2.75 -5.60 15.62
N ARG A 695 2.42 -6.82 16.06
CA ARG A 695 3.37 -7.95 16.07
C ARG A 695 3.88 -8.26 14.69
N LYS A 696 2.99 -8.53 13.75
CA LYS A 696 3.39 -8.96 12.40
C LYS A 696 4.17 -7.86 11.68
N TYR A 697 3.79 -6.60 11.90
CA TYR A 697 4.60 -5.47 11.46
C TYR A 697 6.03 -5.52 12.02
N ALA A 698 6.18 -5.74 13.32
CA ALA A 698 7.49 -5.84 13.95
C ALA A 698 8.28 -7.02 13.37
N GLU A 699 7.63 -8.18 13.20
CA GLU A 699 8.25 -9.41 12.64
C GLU A 699 8.74 -9.25 11.20
N LYS A 700 8.03 -8.48 10.36
CA LYS A 700 8.42 -8.20 8.97
C LYS A 700 9.72 -7.41 8.86
N ASN A 701 10.03 -6.60 9.86
CA ASN A 701 11.18 -5.68 9.87
C ASN A 701 12.41 -6.23 10.63
N ILE A 702 12.41 -7.53 10.98
CA ILE A 702 13.51 -8.15 11.72
C ILE A 702 14.68 -8.49 10.80
N GLU A 703 15.88 -8.09 11.20
CA GLU A 703 17.11 -8.57 10.59
C GLU A 703 17.36 -10.06 10.94
N PRO A 704 17.54 -10.96 9.95
CA PRO A 704 17.71 -12.40 10.21
C PRO A 704 18.83 -12.75 11.19
N GLN A 705 19.86 -11.89 11.28
CA GLN A 705 21.02 -12.10 12.16
C GLN A 705 20.73 -11.87 13.65
N LEU A 706 19.60 -11.22 14.00
CA LEU A 706 19.17 -11.07 15.40
C LEU A 706 18.53 -12.33 15.99
N LYS A 707 18.11 -13.26 15.12
CA LYS A 707 17.65 -14.58 15.51
C LYS A 707 18.83 -15.43 15.96
N VAL A 708 18.77 -15.97 17.17
CA VAL A 708 19.85 -16.81 17.72
C VAL A 708 19.33 -18.18 18.18
N ASN A 709 20.23 -19.15 18.26
CA ASN A 709 19.90 -20.51 18.67
C ASN A 709 19.92 -20.62 20.20
N GLY A 710 18.75 -20.64 20.82
CA GLY A 710 18.61 -20.89 22.26
C GLY A 710 18.66 -22.37 22.64
N LYS A 711 18.33 -22.67 23.90
CA LYS A 711 18.12 -24.03 24.38
C LYS A 711 16.92 -24.64 23.66
N LYS A 712 17.08 -25.87 23.17
CA LYS A 712 15.98 -26.64 22.58
C LYS A 712 15.18 -27.30 23.68
N TYR A 713 13.89 -27.02 23.72
CA TYR A 713 12.92 -27.66 24.59
C TYR A 713 12.23 -28.77 23.77
N ASN A 714 12.56 -30.04 24.06
CA ASN A 714 12.00 -31.25 23.43
C ASN A 714 11.27 -32.09 24.51
N ASP A 715 10.92 -33.37 24.23
CA ASP A 715 10.12 -34.35 25.01
C ASP A 715 10.26 -34.43 26.55
N ASN A 716 11.26 -33.76 27.14
CA ASN A 716 11.37 -33.56 28.59
C ASN A 716 10.33 -32.58 29.17
N CYS A 717 9.51 -31.96 28.31
CA CYS A 717 8.42 -31.05 28.62
C CYS A 717 7.07 -31.76 28.90
N ASN A 718 7.05 -33.08 29.18
CA ASN A 718 5.81 -33.87 29.24
C ASN A 718 5.26 -34.03 30.68
N VAL A 719 4.41 -33.09 31.06
CA VAL A 719 3.53 -33.17 32.25
C VAL A 719 2.19 -33.78 31.82
N THR A 720 1.92 -35.02 32.24
CA THR A 720 0.63 -35.71 31.99
C THR A 720 -0.27 -35.64 33.22
N LYS A 721 -1.59 -35.75 33.00
CA LYS A 721 -2.59 -35.58 34.05
C LYS A 721 -2.41 -36.56 35.22
N GLU A 722 -1.94 -37.76 34.92
CA GLU A 722 -1.73 -38.85 35.89
C GLU A 722 -0.61 -38.55 36.89
N LYS A 723 0.35 -37.68 36.51
CA LYS A 723 1.51 -37.28 37.33
C LYS A 723 1.15 -36.29 38.41
N TYR A 724 0.14 -35.44 38.20
CA TYR A 724 -0.22 -34.37 39.12
C TYR A 724 -1.62 -34.47 39.71
N GLN A 725 -2.45 -35.42 39.27
CA GLN A 725 -3.81 -35.60 39.77
C GLN A 725 -4.09 -37.06 40.14
N GLU A 726 -4.81 -37.27 41.24
CA GLU A 726 -5.54 -38.48 41.56
C GLU A 726 -7.05 -38.19 41.55
N THR A 727 -7.87 -39.16 41.13
CA THR A 727 -9.34 -39.03 41.17
C THR A 727 -9.90 -40.17 42.01
N LYS A 728 -10.47 -39.87 43.18
CA LYS A 728 -11.14 -40.84 44.06
C LYS A 728 -12.58 -40.38 44.32
N GLY A 729 -13.57 -41.21 44.00
CA GLY A 729 -14.98 -40.92 44.30
C GLY A 729 -15.53 -39.60 43.70
N GLY A 730 -15.01 -39.15 42.55
CA GLY A 730 -15.43 -37.91 41.90
C GLY A 730 -14.76 -36.63 42.43
N THR A 731 -13.87 -36.72 43.43
CA THR A 731 -13.04 -35.60 43.91
C THR A 731 -11.64 -35.67 43.29
N CYS A 732 -11.17 -34.55 42.74
CA CYS A 732 -9.83 -34.40 42.17
C CYS A 732 -8.85 -33.93 43.24
N THR A 733 -7.77 -34.66 43.47
CA THR A 733 -6.71 -34.29 44.44
C THR A 733 -5.37 -34.14 43.74
N PHE A 734 -4.63 -33.07 44.06
CA PHE A 734 -3.29 -32.82 43.53
C PHE A 734 -2.27 -33.82 44.12
N LYS A 735 -1.40 -34.38 43.28
CA LYS A 735 -0.27 -35.24 43.68
C LYS A 735 1.02 -34.43 43.69
N ASP A 736 1.65 -34.34 44.85
CA ASP A 736 2.91 -33.62 45.03
C ASP A 736 4.12 -34.31 44.39
N THR A 737 3.95 -35.54 43.87
CA THR A 737 5.00 -36.30 43.14
C THR A 737 5.39 -35.67 41.80
N MET A 738 4.55 -34.77 41.24
CA MET A 738 4.82 -34.06 39.99
C MET A 738 6.19 -33.36 39.99
N TRP A 739 6.60 -32.76 41.10
CA TRP A 739 7.83 -31.96 41.19
C TRP A 739 9.10 -32.81 41.09
N LEU A 740 9.08 -34.00 41.70
CA LEU A 740 10.19 -34.96 41.67
C LEU A 740 10.27 -35.67 40.31
N GLU A 741 9.13 -36.03 39.72
CA GLU A 741 9.08 -36.79 38.47
C GLU A 741 9.34 -35.93 37.22
N CYS A 742 8.99 -34.65 37.23
CA CYS A 742 9.15 -33.74 36.09
C CYS A 742 10.44 -32.89 36.12
N LYS A 743 11.31 -33.07 37.14
CA LYS A 743 12.56 -32.27 37.31
C LYS A 743 12.32 -30.75 37.23
N LEU A 744 11.18 -30.28 37.73
CA LEU A 744 10.79 -28.87 37.68
C LEU A 744 11.66 -28.11 38.68
N THR A 745 12.33 -27.05 38.23
CA THR A 745 13.26 -26.27 39.06
C THR A 745 12.48 -25.48 40.11
N ASN A 746 12.58 -25.89 41.38
CA ASN A 746 11.74 -25.36 42.47
C ASN A 746 12.47 -24.38 43.41
N ASP A 747 13.80 -24.40 43.42
CA ASP A 747 14.55 -23.96 44.60
C ASP A 747 14.74 -22.43 44.71
N GLN A 748 14.25 -21.63 43.74
CA GLN A 748 14.59 -20.19 43.66
C GLN A 748 13.39 -19.22 43.65
N CYS A 749 12.15 -19.67 43.46
CA CYS A 749 10.95 -18.81 43.51
C CYS A 749 10.29 -18.78 44.91
N GLU A 750 10.87 -19.42 45.94
CA GLU A 750 10.24 -19.64 47.27
C GLU A 750 9.83 -18.38 48.06
N SER A 751 10.22 -17.17 47.64
CA SER A 751 9.84 -15.93 48.31
C SER A 751 8.59 -15.24 47.74
N THR A 752 7.93 -15.81 46.72
CA THR A 752 6.69 -15.27 46.17
C THR A 752 5.53 -16.12 46.71
N GLY A 753 4.76 -15.57 47.65
CA GLY A 753 3.70 -16.32 48.32
C GLY A 753 2.65 -16.86 47.32
N LYS A 754 2.11 -18.06 47.61
CA LYS A 754 1.02 -18.71 46.84
C LYS A 754 -0.14 -17.76 46.52
N GLU A 755 -0.31 -16.82 47.42
CA GLU A 755 -1.38 -15.86 47.45
C GLU A 755 -1.41 -14.87 46.25
N ARG A 756 -0.42 -14.86 45.34
CA ARG A 756 -0.40 -13.95 44.16
C ARG A 756 -1.43 -14.29 43.08
N PHE A 757 -2.06 -15.46 43.16
CA PHE A 757 -3.12 -15.91 42.26
C PHE A 757 -4.51 -15.98 42.90
N ASP A 758 -4.63 -15.56 44.17
CA ASP A 758 -5.87 -15.60 44.94
C ASP A 758 -6.94 -14.67 44.37
N ILE A 759 -8.09 -15.22 43.96
CA ILE A 759 -9.22 -14.43 43.46
C ILE A 759 -9.79 -13.55 44.59
N GLY A 760 -9.84 -12.23 44.36
CA GLY A 760 -10.37 -11.23 45.29
C GLY A 760 -9.32 -10.52 46.16
N LYS A 761 -8.02 -10.78 45.94
CA LYS A 761 -6.93 -10.09 46.64
C LYS A 761 -6.78 -8.62 46.27
N TYR A 762 -6.02 -7.90 47.12
CA TYR A 762 -5.68 -6.50 46.93
C TYR A 762 -4.78 -6.30 45.71
N TRP A 763 -5.26 -5.50 44.75
CA TRP A 763 -4.43 -4.91 43.70
C TRP A 763 -3.73 -3.68 44.27
N ASP A 764 -2.42 -3.62 44.11
CA ASP A 764 -1.65 -2.48 44.57
C ASP A 764 -1.82 -1.32 43.61
N CYS A 765 -2.41 -0.23 44.09
CA CYS A 765 -2.58 1.01 43.32
C CYS A 765 -1.86 2.19 43.97
N ASP A 766 -1.03 1.94 45.01
CA ASP A 766 -0.44 2.93 45.91
C ASP A 766 1.11 2.90 45.94
N GLU A 767 1.77 2.06 45.14
CA GLU A 767 3.25 1.91 45.09
C GLU A 767 4.02 3.01 44.32
N ASP A 768 5.28 3.24 44.72
CA ASP A 768 6.30 4.12 44.10
C ASP A 768 6.68 3.64 42.69
N ILE A 769 5.92 4.08 41.69
CA ILE A 769 6.29 3.96 40.28
C ILE A 769 7.41 4.97 39.99
N THR A 770 8.34 4.61 39.10
CA THR A 770 9.42 5.53 38.66
C THR A 770 8.90 6.87 38.08
N ASP A 771 7.62 6.90 37.69
CA ASP A 771 6.86 8.09 37.31
C ASP A 771 5.76 8.34 38.37
N ALA A 772 6.15 8.85 39.54
CA ALA A 772 5.34 9.09 40.75
C ALA A 772 4.08 9.98 40.56
N LYS A 773 3.71 10.31 39.33
CA LYS A 773 2.59 11.19 38.97
C LYS A 773 1.31 10.45 38.59
N ASN A 774 1.35 9.13 38.39
CA ASN A 774 0.26 8.39 37.74
C ASN A 774 -0.22 7.19 38.58
N LYS A 775 -1.51 7.10 38.90
CA LYS A 775 -2.07 5.90 39.57
C LYS A 775 -2.03 4.70 38.60
N LEU A 776 -1.30 3.64 38.93
CA LEU A 776 -1.25 2.37 38.17
C LEU A 776 -1.58 1.25 39.13
N CYS A 777 -2.59 0.45 38.80
CA CYS A 777 -2.91 -0.74 39.59
C CYS A 777 -2.13 -1.94 39.05
N ILE A 778 -1.20 -2.47 39.85
CA ILE A 778 -0.31 -3.56 39.49
C ILE A 778 -0.99 -4.91 39.82
N PRO A 779 -1.08 -5.85 38.86
CA PRO A 779 -1.58 -7.19 39.15
C PRO A 779 -0.73 -7.89 40.21
N PRO A 780 -1.34 -8.59 41.20
CA PRO A 780 -0.59 -9.39 42.18
C PRO A 780 0.38 -10.39 41.51
N ARG A 781 -0.04 -11.01 40.40
CA ARG A 781 0.81 -11.86 39.55
C ARG A 781 2.10 -11.17 39.13
N ARG A 782 2.04 -9.92 38.65
CA ARG A 782 3.20 -9.14 38.16
C ARG A 782 4.09 -8.65 39.30
N ARG A 783 3.50 -8.20 40.41
CA ARG A 783 4.23 -7.73 41.60
C ARG A 783 5.13 -8.83 42.17
N ASP A 784 4.56 -10.02 42.30
CA ASP A 784 5.21 -11.19 42.89
C ASP A 784 5.71 -12.18 41.81
N MET A 785 6.05 -11.70 40.62
CA MET A 785 6.58 -12.51 39.52
C MET A 785 7.99 -13.03 39.81
N CYS A 786 8.33 -14.25 39.35
CA CYS A 786 9.64 -14.86 39.64
C CYS A 786 10.78 -14.27 38.77
N LEU A 787 11.31 -13.12 39.21
CA LEU A 787 12.35 -12.37 38.48
C LEU A 787 13.77 -12.50 39.05
N LYS A 788 13.99 -13.27 40.13
CA LYS A 788 15.30 -13.34 40.82
C LYS A 788 16.45 -13.78 39.90
N LYS A 789 16.22 -14.70 38.97
CA LYS A 789 17.27 -15.17 38.04
C LYS A 789 17.80 -14.09 37.09
N PHE A 790 17.15 -12.91 37.00
CA PHE A 790 17.74 -11.75 36.33
C PHE A 790 18.98 -11.22 37.06
N GLU A 791 19.08 -11.40 38.38
CA GLU A 791 20.28 -11.02 39.14
C GLU A 791 21.49 -11.85 38.69
N HIS A 792 21.29 -13.14 38.42
CA HIS A 792 22.35 -14.04 37.95
C HIS A 792 22.86 -13.70 36.54
N ILE A 793 22.11 -12.94 35.73
CA ILE A 793 22.62 -12.41 34.43
C ILE A 793 23.87 -11.57 34.65
N ARG A 794 23.89 -10.80 35.76
CA ARG A 794 25.02 -9.96 36.12
C ARG A 794 26.26 -10.78 36.47
N ASP A 795 26.06 -11.84 37.25
CA ASP A 795 27.16 -12.66 37.78
C ASP A 795 27.82 -13.51 36.68
N GLU A 796 27.06 -13.88 35.64
CA GLU A 796 27.54 -14.69 34.51
C GLU A 796 28.25 -13.90 33.41
N ASN A 797 28.36 -12.56 33.53
CA ASN A 797 28.96 -11.67 32.53
C ASN A 797 28.43 -11.96 31.09
N ILE A 798 27.10 -11.99 30.94
CA ILE A 798 26.46 -12.31 29.67
C ILE A 798 26.75 -11.21 28.64
N ASN A 799 27.57 -11.55 27.65
CA ASN A 799 28.03 -10.62 26.61
C ASN A 799 27.69 -11.08 25.17
N HIS A 800 26.82 -12.09 25.01
CA HIS A 800 26.43 -12.67 23.73
C HIS A 800 24.94 -12.96 23.67
N SER A 801 24.32 -12.65 22.52
CA SER A 801 22.88 -12.81 22.25
C SER A 801 22.37 -14.23 22.54
N THR A 802 23.10 -15.28 22.14
CA THR A 802 22.74 -16.69 22.42
C THR A 802 22.69 -17.03 23.91
N LYS A 803 23.65 -16.51 24.68
CA LYS A 803 23.69 -16.70 26.15
C LYS A 803 22.54 -15.97 26.81
N LEU A 804 22.27 -14.73 26.38
CA LEU A 804 21.12 -13.97 26.85
C LEU A 804 19.82 -14.72 26.59
N LEU A 805 19.59 -15.21 25.36
CA LEU A 805 18.38 -15.99 25.04
C LEU A 805 18.24 -17.21 25.95
N THR A 806 19.31 -17.97 26.15
CA THR A 806 19.29 -19.15 27.04
C THR A 806 18.86 -18.77 28.46
N LYS A 807 19.38 -17.65 28.98
CA LYS A 807 19.03 -17.18 30.33
C LYS A 807 17.59 -16.67 30.43
N ILE A 808 17.11 -15.94 29.41
CA ILE A 808 15.71 -15.49 29.36
C ILE A 808 14.76 -16.68 29.23
N GLN A 809 15.12 -17.72 28.48
CA GLN A 809 14.35 -18.97 28.41
C GLN A 809 14.30 -19.66 29.78
N GLU A 810 15.40 -19.72 30.54
CA GLU A 810 15.39 -20.25 31.91
C GLU A 810 14.46 -19.45 32.82
N ILE A 811 14.50 -18.11 32.75
CA ILE A 811 13.62 -17.24 33.55
C ILE A 811 12.15 -17.52 33.19
N ALA A 812 11.83 -17.55 31.90
CA ALA A 812 10.48 -17.81 31.42
C ALA A 812 9.97 -19.20 31.81
N GLN A 813 10.84 -20.22 31.78
CA GLN A 813 10.53 -21.57 32.26
C GLN A 813 10.17 -21.58 33.75
N ASN A 814 10.95 -20.93 34.62
CA ASN A 814 10.63 -20.96 36.07
C ASN A 814 9.32 -20.24 36.38
N GLU A 815 9.03 -19.11 35.71
CA GLU A 815 7.75 -18.43 35.90
C GLU A 815 6.59 -19.32 35.43
N GLY A 816 6.76 -20.04 34.32
CA GLY A 816 5.79 -21.03 33.85
C GLY A 816 5.56 -22.16 34.86
N ASP A 817 6.63 -22.74 35.40
CA ASP A 817 6.59 -23.81 36.40
C ASP A 817 5.94 -23.33 37.71
N ASP A 818 6.24 -22.12 38.16
CA ASP A 818 5.64 -21.51 39.36
C ASP A 818 4.14 -21.21 39.19
N ILE A 819 3.72 -20.72 38.01
CA ILE A 819 2.30 -20.54 37.68
C ILE A 819 1.56 -21.88 37.78
N ILE A 820 2.12 -22.93 37.17
CA ILE A 820 1.53 -24.28 37.20
C ILE A 820 1.41 -24.77 38.65
N LYS A 821 2.46 -24.56 39.45
CA LYS A 821 2.51 -24.97 40.85
C LYS A 821 1.35 -24.43 41.67
N ASN A 822 1.22 -23.12 41.67
CA ASN A 822 0.27 -22.45 42.55
C ASN A 822 -1.17 -22.68 42.07
N LEU A 823 -1.41 -22.63 40.75
CA LEU A 823 -2.76 -22.77 40.20
C LEU A 823 -3.31 -24.20 40.25
N LEU A 824 -2.48 -25.23 40.00
CA LEU A 824 -2.92 -26.63 40.09
C LEU A 824 -3.08 -27.11 41.53
N GLN A 825 -2.30 -26.58 42.48
CA GLN A 825 -2.48 -26.90 43.89
C GLN A 825 -3.87 -26.45 44.41
N GLU A 826 -4.35 -25.30 43.95
CA GLU A 826 -5.67 -24.78 44.34
C GLU A 826 -6.81 -25.37 43.51
N ASN A 827 -6.57 -25.66 42.23
CA ASN A 827 -7.61 -26.10 41.29
C ASN A 827 -7.09 -27.22 40.36
N PRO A 828 -6.88 -28.45 40.88
CA PRO A 828 -6.23 -29.54 40.13
C PRO A 828 -6.98 -29.98 38.86
N CYS A 829 -8.29 -29.67 38.76
CA CYS A 829 -9.17 -30.02 37.65
C CYS A 829 -9.55 -28.82 36.74
N LYS A 830 -8.81 -27.69 36.83
CA LYS A 830 -9.10 -26.49 36.05
C LYS A 830 -7.86 -25.97 35.33
N GLU A 831 -7.34 -26.74 34.38
CA GLU A 831 -6.09 -26.45 33.67
C GLU A 831 -6.14 -25.17 32.81
N ASN A 832 -7.34 -24.68 32.46
CA ASN A 832 -7.49 -23.52 31.58
C ASN A 832 -7.02 -22.18 32.19
N ILE A 833 -6.90 -22.07 33.52
CA ILE A 833 -6.43 -20.85 34.18
C ILE A 833 -4.91 -20.63 34.03
N ILE A 834 -4.17 -21.70 33.70
CA ILE A 834 -2.71 -21.68 33.55
C ILE A 834 -2.32 -20.76 32.38
N CYS A 835 -2.91 -20.99 31.20
CA CYS A 835 -2.59 -20.21 30.02
C CYS A 835 -3.04 -18.74 30.15
N GLU A 836 -4.11 -18.48 30.91
CA GLU A 836 -4.57 -17.11 31.22
C GLU A 836 -3.53 -16.34 32.05
N ALA A 837 -2.82 -16.98 32.97
CA ALA A 837 -1.72 -16.35 33.72
C ALA A 837 -0.44 -16.25 32.88
N MET A 838 -0.08 -17.32 32.16
CA MET A 838 1.14 -17.36 31.33
C MET A 838 1.16 -16.29 30.25
N LYS A 839 0.02 -16.03 29.55
CA LYS A 839 -0.03 -15.01 28.48
C LYS A 839 0.36 -13.61 29.00
N TYR A 840 -0.05 -13.27 30.23
CA TYR A 840 0.27 -11.99 30.84
C TYR A 840 1.71 -11.96 31.36
N SER A 841 2.19 -13.02 32.02
CA SER A 841 3.59 -13.09 32.46
C SER A 841 4.59 -13.08 31.30
N PHE A 842 4.29 -13.75 30.18
CA PHE A 842 5.10 -13.69 28.96
C PHE A 842 5.23 -12.27 28.43
N ALA A 843 4.10 -11.56 28.36
CA ALA A 843 4.07 -10.20 27.89
C ALA A 843 4.83 -9.24 28.82
N ASP A 844 4.75 -9.46 30.14
CA ASP A 844 5.47 -8.66 31.13
C ASP A 844 6.98 -8.89 31.07
N ILE A 845 7.43 -10.13 30.86
CA ILE A 845 8.84 -10.43 30.57
C ILE A 845 9.25 -9.69 29.29
N GLY A 846 8.41 -9.68 28.26
CA GLY A 846 8.65 -8.93 27.03
C GLY A 846 8.84 -7.43 27.24
N ASP A 847 8.05 -6.80 28.11
CA ASP A 847 8.21 -5.38 28.44
C ASP A 847 9.48 -5.11 29.26
N ILE A 848 9.88 -6.02 30.16
CA ILE A 848 11.14 -5.92 30.89
C ILE A 848 12.31 -6.00 29.89
N ILE A 849 12.32 -6.98 29.00
CA ILE A 849 13.39 -7.14 28.02
C ILE A 849 13.46 -5.97 27.05
N ARG A 850 12.32 -5.42 26.62
CA ARG A 850 12.27 -4.27 25.71
C ARG A 850 12.52 -2.92 26.39
N GLY A 851 12.59 -2.87 27.72
CA GLY A 851 12.80 -1.63 28.47
C GLY A 851 11.56 -0.73 28.52
N ARG A 852 10.38 -1.34 28.36
CA ARG A 852 9.08 -0.67 28.37
C ARG A 852 8.41 -0.70 29.74
N SER A 853 8.78 -1.66 30.60
CA SER A 853 8.20 -1.80 31.94
C SER A 853 8.54 -0.59 32.80
N LYS A 854 7.51 0.02 33.41
CA LYS A 854 7.68 1.20 34.30
C LYS A 854 7.72 0.84 35.78
N ILE A 855 7.56 -0.45 36.10
CA ILE A 855 7.49 -0.98 37.47
C ILE A 855 8.87 -1.42 37.93
N ASN A 856 9.30 -0.95 39.11
CA ASN A 856 10.48 -1.43 39.80
C ASN A 856 10.10 -1.99 41.19
N PRO A 857 9.57 -3.22 41.26
CA PRO A 857 8.88 -3.67 42.46
C PRO A 857 9.81 -4.03 43.65
N LYS A 858 11.15 -4.04 43.46
CA LYS A 858 12.08 -4.59 44.47
C LYS A 858 13.47 -3.93 44.56
N ASN A 859 13.69 -2.73 44.01
CA ASN A 859 15.04 -2.12 43.91
C ASN A 859 16.08 -3.00 43.19
N ASN A 860 15.63 -3.95 42.36
CA ASN A 860 16.51 -4.81 41.59
C ASN A 860 16.93 -4.07 40.32
N ASN A 861 18.24 -3.93 40.09
CA ASN A 861 18.75 -3.14 38.98
C ASN A 861 18.69 -3.85 37.61
N ILE A 862 17.58 -4.55 37.33
CA ILE A 862 17.37 -5.38 36.13
C ILE A 862 17.51 -4.55 34.86
N GLU A 863 16.94 -3.35 34.84
CA GLU A 863 17.00 -2.48 33.67
C GLU A 863 18.44 -2.05 33.35
N ASP A 864 19.27 -1.71 34.35
CA ASP A 864 20.67 -1.38 34.07
C ASP A 864 21.51 -2.62 33.71
N ILE A 865 21.16 -3.81 34.24
CA ILE A 865 21.77 -5.07 33.80
C ILE A 865 21.50 -5.27 32.31
N LEU A 866 20.25 -5.15 31.88
CA LEU A 866 19.89 -5.32 30.47
C LEU A 866 20.53 -4.25 29.58
N LYS A 867 20.58 -2.98 30.00
CA LYS A 867 21.29 -1.94 29.25
C LYS A 867 22.75 -2.31 28.99
N LYS A 868 23.46 -2.80 30.00
CA LYS A 868 24.87 -3.24 29.86
C LYS A 868 25.01 -4.44 28.92
N VAL A 869 24.15 -5.45 29.06
CA VAL A 869 24.17 -6.61 28.16
C VAL A 869 23.92 -6.19 26.71
N PHE A 870 22.96 -5.30 26.47
CA PHE A 870 22.65 -4.81 25.12
C PHE A 870 23.71 -3.83 24.57
N GLU A 871 24.43 -3.09 25.42
CA GLU A 871 25.62 -2.33 25.03
C GLU A 871 26.71 -3.25 24.47
N GLU A 872 26.97 -4.37 25.15
CA GLU A 872 27.96 -5.35 24.69
C GLU A 872 27.50 -6.11 23.44
N ILE A 873 26.23 -6.50 23.35
CA ILE A 873 25.66 -7.12 22.15
C ILE A 873 25.76 -6.16 20.96
N HIS A 874 25.35 -4.91 21.13
CA HIS A 874 25.43 -3.88 20.10
C HIS A 874 26.88 -3.64 19.65
N GLY A 875 27.84 -3.67 20.59
CA GLY A 875 29.27 -3.56 20.30
C GLY A 875 29.79 -4.64 19.34
N LYS A 876 29.20 -5.85 19.37
CA LYS A 876 29.60 -7.02 18.57
C LYS A 876 28.82 -7.18 17.26
N LEU A 877 27.83 -6.33 16.97
CA LEU A 877 27.09 -6.37 15.70
C LEU A 877 27.98 -5.90 14.54
N HIS A 878 27.78 -6.49 13.36
CA HIS A 878 28.41 -6.01 12.13
C HIS A 878 27.93 -4.57 11.80
N ASN A 879 28.79 -3.77 11.15
CA ASN A 879 28.58 -2.32 11.01
C ASN A 879 27.30 -1.96 10.24
N ASP A 880 26.90 -2.79 9.27
CA ASP A 880 25.65 -2.63 8.52
C ASP A 880 24.41 -2.69 9.42
N ILE A 881 24.32 -3.68 10.31
CA ILE A 881 23.22 -3.85 11.25
C ILE A 881 23.30 -2.82 12.37
N LYS A 882 24.52 -2.58 12.88
CA LYS A 882 24.74 -1.59 13.94
C LYS A 882 24.21 -0.21 13.55
N SER A 883 24.41 0.20 12.29
CA SER A 883 23.87 1.46 11.77
C SER A 883 22.34 1.54 11.73
N LYS A 884 21.62 0.41 11.67
CA LYS A 884 20.15 0.34 11.72
C LYS A 884 19.60 0.52 13.14
N TYR A 885 20.41 0.22 14.14
CA TYR A 885 20.04 0.31 15.57
C TYR A 885 20.98 1.26 16.33
N PRO A 886 21.07 2.55 15.93
CA PRO A 886 21.96 3.48 16.58
C PRO A 886 21.56 3.71 18.05
N ASP A 887 22.55 3.87 18.91
CA ASP A 887 22.33 4.40 20.25
C ASP A 887 22.13 5.92 20.15
N ASN A 888 20.98 6.40 20.63
CA ASN A 888 20.64 7.83 20.61
C ASN A 888 21.34 8.61 21.75
N GLY A 889 22.35 8.02 22.39
CA GLY A 889 23.11 8.59 23.49
C GLY A 889 22.50 8.34 24.88
N ASP A 890 21.37 7.64 24.96
CA ASP A 890 20.72 7.28 26.22
C ASP A 890 21.13 5.91 26.76
N LYS A 891 21.93 5.15 25.99
CA LYS A 891 22.40 3.79 26.29
C LYS A 891 21.29 2.81 26.64
N LYS A 892 20.06 3.06 26.16
CA LYS A 892 18.92 2.17 26.42
C LYS A 892 18.79 1.07 25.39
N TYR A 893 19.30 1.30 24.18
CA TYR A 893 19.25 0.37 23.05
C TYR A 893 17.82 -0.14 22.74
N THR A 894 16.79 0.68 22.98
CA THR A 894 15.38 0.27 22.92
C THR A 894 15.00 -0.38 21.59
N LYS A 895 15.41 0.21 20.45
CA LYS A 895 15.12 -0.35 19.12
C LYS A 895 15.78 -1.71 18.90
N LEU A 896 17.01 -1.89 19.37
CA LEU A 896 17.71 -3.18 19.29
C LEU A 896 17.04 -4.22 20.20
N ARG A 897 16.64 -3.84 21.41
CA ARG A 897 15.93 -4.71 22.37
C ARG A 897 14.57 -5.17 21.84
N GLU A 898 13.84 -4.28 21.18
CA GLU A 898 12.59 -4.58 20.48
C GLU A 898 12.80 -5.59 19.37
N ALA A 899 13.67 -5.30 18.40
CA ALA A 899 13.96 -6.22 17.30
C ALA A 899 14.52 -7.58 17.79
N TRP A 900 15.33 -7.58 18.85
CA TRP A 900 15.83 -8.79 19.49
C TRP A 900 14.71 -9.62 20.12
N TRP A 901 13.78 -8.98 20.84
CA TRP A 901 12.62 -9.67 21.40
C TRP A 901 11.76 -10.27 20.28
N ASP A 902 11.45 -9.48 19.25
CA ASP A 902 10.59 -9.91 18.14
C ASP A 902 11.20 -11.13 17.42
N ALA A 903 12.53 -11.18 17.26
CA ALA A 903 13.24 -12.32 16.69
C ALA A 903 13.14 -13.59 17.56
N ASN A 904 13.14 -13.45 18.88
CA ASN A 904 13.35 -14.57 19.81
C ASN A 904 12.12 -14.95 20.65
N ARG A 905 11.03 -14.17 20.62
CA ARG A 905 9.82 -14.34 21.45
C ARG A 905 9.18 -15.73 21.37
N LYS A 906 9.25 -16.39 20.20
CA LYS A 906 8.73 -17.76 20.00
C LYS A 906 9.49 -18.80 20.82
N ASP A 907 10.81 -18.68 20.93
CA ASP A 907 11.64 -19.61 21.69
C ASP A 907 11.49 -19.41 23.20
N ILE A 908 11.19 -18.18 23.62
CA ILE A 908 10.91 -17.81 25.01
C ILE A 908 9.53 -18.35 25.43
N TRP A 909 8.51 -18.24 24.57
CA TRP A 909 7.19 -18.82 24.83
C TRP A 909 7.23 -20.34 24.95
N LYS A 910 7.99 -21.01 24.08
CA LYS A 910 8.25 -22.46 24.19
C LYS A 910 8.83 -22.82 25.54
N ALA A 911 9.81 -22.06 26.03
CA ALA A 911 10.38 -22.31 27.35
C ALA A 911 9.35 -22.13 28.49
N MET A 912 8.52 -21.07 28.46
CA MET A 912 7.49 -20.82 29.47
C MET A 912 6.37 -21.87 29.47
N SER A 913 5.92 -22.29 28.29
CA SER A 913 4.80 -23.23 28.11
C SER A 913 5.25 -24.70 28.09
N CYS A 914 6.54 -24.98 28.18
CA CYS A 914 7.12 -26.32 28.17
C CYS A 914 6.41 -27.26 29.15
N SER A 915 6.24 -26.87 30.41
CA SER A 915 5.63 -27.74 31.43
C SER A 915 4.11 -27.71 31.47
N ALA A 916 3.44 -26.93 30.59
CA ALA A 916 2.00 -26.81 30.61
C ALA A 916 1.32 -28.19 30.37
N PRO A 917 0.26 -28.56 31.11
CA PRO A 917 -0.50 -29.76 30.82
C PRO A 917 -1.16 -29.72 29.43
N LYS A 918 -1.36 -30.88 28.80
CA LYS A 918 -2.03 -30.97 27.49
C LYS A 918 -3.41 -30.28 27.45
N ASN A 919 -4.20 -30.47 28.51
CA ASN A 919 -5.55 -29.90 28.66
C ASN A 919 -5.55 -28.40 29.07
N ALA A 920 -4.37 -27.80 29.31
CA ALA A 920 -4.26 -26.37 29.50
C ALA A 920 -4.44 -25.71 28.13
N HIS A 921 -5.68 -25.37 27.81
CA HIS A 921 -6.00 -24.75 26.52
C HIS A 921 -5.90 -23.23 26.61
N LEU A 922 -5.13 -22.62 25.69
CA LEU A 922 -5.21 -21.18 25.48
C LEU A 922 -6.57 -20.87 24.83
N LYS A 923 -7.49 -20.30 25.61
CA LYS A 923 -8.82 -19.91 25.14
C LYS A 923 -8.71 -18.56 24.45
N LYS A 924 -9.00 -18.52 23.15
CA LYS A 924 -9.28 -17.31 22.38
C LYS A 924 -10.81 -17.25 22.20
N LYS A 925 -11.49 -16.24 22.75
CA LYS A 925 -12.97 -16.19 22.78
C LYS A 925 -13.50 -15.10 21.85
N LEU A 926 -14.60 -15.38 21.16
CA LEU A 926 -15.23 -14.46 20.21
C LEU A 926 -15.92 -13.32 20.97
N ASN A 927 -15.52 -12.07 20.75
CA ASN A 927 -16.29 -10.89 21.18
C ASN A 927 -17.30 -10.56 20.09
N ASN A 928 -18.53 -11.08 20.22
CA ASN A 928 -19.70 -10.53 19.52
C ASN A 928 -20.55 -9.80 20.58
N PRO A 929 -20.66 -8.46 20.52
CA PRO A 929 -21.65 -7.74 21.30
C PRO A 929 -23.03 -8.03 20.70
N GLY A 930 -23.94 -8.65 21.48
CA GLY A 930 -25.36 -8.71 21.16
C GLY A 930 -25.98 -10.06 20.79
N ASP A 931 -25.23 -11.17 20.79
CA ASP A 931 -25.81 -12.49 20.55
C ASP A 931 -26.27 -13.15 21.86
N ASN A 932 -27.59 -13.09 22.11
CA ASN A 932 -28.25 -13.76 23.23
C ASN A 932 -28.70 -15.20 22.88
N SER A 933 -28.17 -15.77 21.79
CA SER A 933 -28.42 -17.16 21.43
C SER A 933 -27.87 -18.12 22.50
N GLN A 934 -28.78 -18.82 23.18
CA GLN A 934 -28.44 -19.93 24.09
C GLN A 934 -27.78 -21.12 23.37
N ASN A 935 -27.59 -21.07 22.04
CA ASN A 935 -27.05 -22.14 21.21
C ASN A 935 -25.76 -21.78 20.45
N ALA A 936 -25.06 -20.69 20.79
CA ALA A 936 -23.73 -20.45 20.26
C ALA A 936 -22.72 -21.39 20.95
N HIS A 937 -22.48 -22.57 20.38
CA HIS A 937 -21.30 -23.35 20.74
C HIS A 937 -20.07 -22.45 20.63
N PRO A 938 -19.27 -22.28 21.69
CA PRO A 938 -18.04 -21.51 21.59
C PRO A 938 -17.15 -22.19 20.55
N ILE A 939 -16.97 -21.55 19.38
CA ILE A 939 -15.96 -21.98 18.41
C ILE A 939 -14.60 -21.57 18.99
N THR A 940 -14.15 -22.32 19.99
CA THR A 940 -12.78 -22.30 20.48
C THR A 940 -12.09 -23.50 19.86
N THR A 941 -11.20 -23.32 18.90
CA THR A 941 -10.20 -24.35 18.62
C THR A 941 -9.24 -24.36 19.81
N PRO A 942 -9.29 -25.37 20.70
CA PRO A 942 -8.48 -25.35 21.91
C PRO A 942 -7.01 -25.53 21.50
N GLN A 943 -6.16 -24.56 21.79
CA GLN A 943 -4.73 -24.75 21.60
C GLN A 943 -4.18 -25.47 22.82
N GLU A 944 -3.99 -26.79 22.70
CA GLU A 944 -3.38 -27.65 23.72
C GLU A 944 -2.04 -27.07 24.20
N LYS A 945 -1.69 -27.36 25.45
CA LYS A 945 -0.39 -26.98 26.04
C LYS A 945 -0.09 -25.48 25.92
N CYS A 946 -1.11 -24.64 26.13
CA CYS A 946 -1.04 -23.21 25.93
C CYS A 946 -0.51 -22.77 24.55
N GLY A 947 -0.65 -23.60 23.51
CA GLY A 947 -0.13 -23.29 22.17
C GLY A 947 1.40 -23.38 22.07
N TYR A 948 2.04 -24.33 22.78
CA TYR A 948 3.49 -24.57 22.79
C TYR A 948 4.15 -24.56 21.39
N ASP A 949 3.56 -25.26 20.42
CA ASP A 949 4.07 -25.34 19.04
C ASP A 949 3.42 -24.33 18.07
N ARG A 950 2.70 -23.34 18.61
CA ARG A 950 1.98 -22.32 17.83
C ARG A 950 2.55 -20.93 18.08
N GLU A 951 2.00 -19.96 17.36
CA GLU A 951 2.31 -18.55 17.56
C GLU A 951 1.96 -18.11 19.00
N PRO A 952 2.88 -17.48 19.74
CA PRO A 952 2.61 -16.98 21.09
C PRO A 952 1.49 -15.95 21.11
N PRO A 953 0.78 -15.78 22.25
CA PRO A 953 -0.23 -14.73 22.41
C PRO A 953 0.32 -13.34 22.07
N ASP A 954 -0.46 -12.52 21.38
CA ASP A 954 -0.08 -11.16 20.94
C ASP A 954 -0.08 -10.11 22.08
N TYR A 955 -0.31 -10.54 23.33
CA TYR A 955 -0.46 -9.65 24.50
C TYR A 955 0.78 -8.81 24.81
N ASP A 956 1.95 -9.29 24.37
CA ASP A 956 3.22 -8.59 24.43
C ASP A 956 3.28 -7.39 23.47
N TYR A 957 2.24 -7.20 22.63
CA TYR A 957 1.99 -5.99 21.84
C TYR A 957 0.77 -5.17 22.33
N ILE A 958 0.28 -5.42 23.54
CA ILE A 958 -0.62 -4.51 24.25
C ILE A 958 0.23 -3.74 25.27
N PRO A 959 0.22 -2.39 25.31
CA PRO A 959 1.06 -1.67 26.28
C PRO A 959 0.75 -2.05 27.73
N GLU A 960 1.78 -2.19 28.56
CA GLU A 960 1.77 -2.73 29.93
C GLU A 960 0.54 -2.27 30.75
N ARG A 961 0.31 -0.95 30.85
CA ARG A 961 -0.82 -0.37 31.58
C ARG A 961 -2.19 -0.89 31.13
N TYR A 962 -2.41 -0.98 29.82
CA TYR A 962 -3.73 -1.35 29.28
C TYR A 962 -3.93 -2.87 29.30
N ARG A 963 -2.84 -3.63 29.22
CA ARG A 963 -2.85 -5.06 29.51
C ARG A 963 -3.26 -5.35 30.95
N PHE A 964 -2.78 -4.56 31.91
CA PHE A 964 -3.22 -4.69 33.31
C PHE A 964 -4.68 -4.33 33.50
N LEU A 965 -5.22 -3.35 32.76
CA LEU A 965 -6.66 -3.07 32.78
C LEU A 965 -7.49 -4.25 32.26
N GLN A 966 -7.02 -4.91 31.20
CA GLN A 966 -7.66 -6.13 30.69
C GLN A 966 -7.60 -7.26 31.74
N GLU A 967 -6.42 -7.53 32.32
CA GLU A 967 -6.26 -8.53 33.39
C GLU A 967 -7.13 -8.20 34.62
N TRP A 968 -7.15 -6.93 35.03
CA TRP A 968 -7.96 -6.41 36.14
C TRP A 968 -9.44 -6.69 35.93
N SER A 969 -9.94 -6.50 34.71
CA SER A 969 -11.33 -6.77 34.38
C SER A 969 -11.68 -8.25 34.46
N GLU A 970 -10.84 -9.12 33.87
CA GLU A 970 -11.03 -10.56 33.92
C GLU A 970 -10.99 -11.06 35.38
N TYR A 971 -10.12 -10.48 36.21
CA TYR A 971 -10.01 -10.79 37.64
C TYR A 971 -11.21 -10.30 38.45
N TYR A 972 -11.65 -9.06 38.20
CA TYR A 972 -12.83 -8.49 38.85
C TYR A 972 -14.07 -9.33 38.56
N CYS A 973 -14.25 -9.75 37.31
CA CYS A 973 -15.33 -10.63 36.90
C CYS A 973 -15.30 -11.98 37.64
N LYS A 974 -14.12 -12.62 37.74
CA LYS A 974 -13.96 -13.86 38.53
C LYS A 974 -14.32 -13.65 40.00
N ALA A 975 -13.90 -12.53 40.57
CA ALA A 975 -14.19 -12.19 41.96
C ALA A 975 -15.67 -11.83 42.19
N LEU A 976 -16.31 -11.14 41.24
CA LEU A 976 -17.74 -10.87 41.23
C LEU A 976 -18.56 -12.15 41.21
N ASN A 977 -18.21 -13.10 40.32
CA ASN A 977 -18.87 -14.39 40.26
C ASN A 977 -18.74 -15.18 41.58
N LYS A 978 -17.53 -15.22 42.15
CA LYS A 978 -17.30 -15.83 43.48
C LYS A 978 -18.17 -15.18 44.56
N LYS A 979 -18.24 -13.84 44.59
CA LYS A 979 -19.09 -13.09 45.53
C LYS A 979 -20.58 -13.31 45.28
N LYS A 980 -21.00 -13.48 44.03
CA LYS A 980 -22.38 -13.82 43.66
C LYS A 980 -22.75 -15.23 44.16
N ASP A 981 -21.84 -16.19 44.07
CA ASP A 981 -22.04 -17.55 44.60
C ASP A 981 -22.10 -17.57 46.13
N GLU A 982 -21.24 -16.80 46.81
CA GLU A 982 -21.31 -16.58 48.27
C GLU A 982 -22.67 -15.99 48.67
N MET A 983 -23.15 -14.97 47.93
CA MET A 983 -24.48 -14.38 48.13
C MET A 983 -25.61 -15.36 47.88
N LYS A 984 -25.49 -16.25 46.88
CA LYS A 984 -26.50 -17.29 46.62
C LYS A 984 -26.70 -18.15 47.85
N ASN A 985 -25.62 -18.67 48.45
CA ASN A 985 -25.71 -19.51 49.64
C ASN A 985 -26.32 -18.76 50.84
N ALA A 986 -25.98 -17.48 51.02
CA ALA A 986 -26.44 -16.66 52.16
C ALA A 986 -27.86 -16.09 52.01
N CYS A 987 -28.32 -15.81 50.78
CA CYS A 987 -29.57 -15.09 50.51
C CYS A 987 -30.69 -15.96 49.92
N GLN A 988 -30.43 -17.22 49.57
CA GLN A 988 -31.43 -18.07 48.90
C GLN A 988 -32.67 -18.34 49.76
N GLN A 989 -32.54 -18.37 51.10
CA GLN A 989 -33.68 -18.52 52.01
C GLN A 989 -34.54 -17.25 52.12
N CYS A 990 -34.03 -16.10 51.68
CA CYS A 990 -34.72 -14.81 51.67
C CYS A 990 -35.51 -14.56 50.37
N LYS A 991 -35.46 -15.50 49.42
CA LYS A 991 -36.26 -15.51 48.18
C LYS A 991 -37.53 -16.35 48.39
N THR A 992 -38.55 -15.84 49.09
CA THR A 992 -39.83 -16.57 49.22
C THR A 992 -40.78 -16.31 48.04
N GLN A 993 -41.70 -17.27 47.79
CA GLN A 993 -42.48 -17.52 46.57
C GLN A 993 -43.38 -16.39 46.02
N ASN A 994 -43.40 -15.19 46.63
CA ASN A 994 -44.06 -14.03 46.05
C ASN A 994 -43.15 -12.82 46.24
N ASP A 995 -42.59 -12.38 45.12
CA ASP A 995 -41.59 -11.35 44.82
C ASP A 995 -41.89 -9.93 45.41
N SER A 996 -42.45 -9.82 46.62
CA SER A 996 -43.10 -8.60 47.14
C SER A 996 -43.17 -8.41 48.66
N ARG A 997 -42.61 -9.26 49.53
CA ARG A 997 -42.54 -8.92 50.99
C ARG A 997 -41.15 -9.13 51.57
N CYS A 998 -40.62 -8.05 52.14
CA CYS A 998 -39.48 -8.11 53.04
C CYS A 998 -39.81 -9.01 54.24
N PRO A 999 -38.80 -9.71 54.81
CA PRO A 999 -38.98 -10.60 55.96
C PRO A 999 -39.73 -9.92 57.12
N ASN A 1000 -40.67 -10.64 57.76
CA ASN A 1000 -41.32 -10.19 59.00
C ASN A 1000 -40.32 -10.19 60.18
N GLU A 1001 -40.72 -9.72 61.38
CA GLU A 1001 -39.83 -9.67 62.56
C GLU A 1001 -39.21 -11.05 62.92
N GLU A 1002 -39.92 -12.16 62.68
CA GLU A 1002 -39.40 -13.54 62.82
C GLU A 1002 -38.44 -13.98 61.69
N ASP A 1003 -38.53 -13.39 60.49
CA ASP A 1003 -37.65 -13.69 59.36
C ASP A 1003 -36.37 -12.81 59.35
N THR A 1004 -36.31 -11.81 60.24
CA THR A 1004 -35.21 -10.85 60.35
C THR A 1004 -33.92 -11.53 60.84
N GLU A 1005 -34.03 -12.57 61.66
CA GLU A 1005 -32.87 -13.36 62.12
C GLU A 1005 -32.35 -14.31 61.03
N LYS A 1006 -33.24 -14.89 60.21
CA LYS A 1006 -32.90 -15.77 59.08
C LYS A 1006 -32.21 -15.03 57.92
N CYS A 1007 -32.58 -13.76 57.68
CA CYS A 1007 -32.01 -12.93 56.61
C CYS A 1007 -30.87 -12.01 57.07
N LYS A 1008 -30.41 -12.12 58.32
CA LYS A 1008 -29.28 -11.36 58.86
C LYS A 1008 -27.99 -11.62 58.06
N ASN A 1009 -27.70 -12.88 57.78
CA ASN A 1009 -26.53 -13.28 56.97
C ASN A 1009 -26.59 -12.67 55.56
N CYS A 1010 -27.77 -12.66 54.93
CA CYS A 1010 -27.95 -12.04 53.62
C CYS A 1010 -27.68 -10.52 53.67
N LYS A 1011 -28.15 -9.83 54.72
CA LYS A 1011 -27.94 -8.38 54.87
C LYS A 1011 -26.46 -8.02 55.05
N ASP A 1012 -25.73 -8.82 55.82
CA ASP A 1012 -24.29 -8.65 56.02
C ASP A 1012 -23.53 -8.90 54.71
N GLU A 1013 -23.89 -9.95 53.96
CA GLU A 1013 -23.33 -10.21 52.63
C GLU A 1013 -23.67 -9.13 51.60
N CYS A 1014 -24.88 -8.56 51.61
CA CYS A 1014 -25.22 -7.40 50.78
C CYS A 1014 -24.32 -6.19 51.09
N LYS A 1015 -23.98 -5.96 52.38
CA LYS A 1015 -23.07 -4.88 52.79
C LYS A 1015 -21.64 -5.15 52.31
N ASN A 1016 -21.17 -6.40 52.48
CA ASN A 1016 -19.85 -6.84 52.03
C ASN A 1016 -19.70 -6.71 50.52
N TYR A 1017 -20.69 -7.17 49.74
CA TYR A 1017 -20.72 -7.06 48.29
C TYR A 1017 -20.66 -5.60 47.84
N LYS A 1018 -21.49 -4.72 48.43
CA LYS A 1018 -21.49 -3.29 48.10
C LYS A 1018 -20.12 -2.65 48.35
N GLN A 1019 -19.48 -2.95 49.47
CA GLN A 1019 -18.15 -2.43 49.79
C GLN A 1019 -17.09 -2.98 48.83
N PHE A 1020 -17.20 -4.27 48.49
CA PHE A 1020 -16.34 -4.93 47.51
C PHE A 1020 -16.45 -4.23 46.14
N VAL A 1021 -17.65 -4.11 45.56
CA VAL A 1021 -17.85 -3.43 44.26
C VAL A 1021 -17.31 -2.00 44.29
N LYS A 1022 -17.60 -1.25 45.37
CA LYS A 1022 -17.16 0.14 45.48
C LYS A 1022 -15.63 0.27 45.44
N LYS A 1023 -14.91 -0.64 46.09
CA LYS A 1023 -13.45 -0.65 46.08
C LYS A 1023 -12.89 -0.85 44.67
N TRP A 1024 -13.45 -1.76 43.88
CA TRP A 1024 -13.03 -1.99 42.50
C TRP A 1024 -13.43 -0.82 41.59
N GLU A 1025 -14.63 -0.27 41.74
CA GLU A 1025 -15.05 0.95 41.02
C GLU A 1025 -14.06 2.12 41.25
N ASP A 1026 -13.64 2.34 42.49
CA ASP A 1026 -12.69 3.40 42.83
C ASP A 1026 -11.28 3.17 42.24
N GLN A 1027 -10.88 1.91 42.00
CA GLN A 1027 -9.62 1.59 41.30
C GLN A 1027 -9.68 1.94 39.82
N LEU A 1028 -10.81 1.69 39.16
CA LEU A 1028 -10.99 2.01 37.74
C LEU A 1028 -11.13 3.52 37.53
N GLU A 1029 -11.94 4.20 38.35
CA GLU A 1029 -12.15 5.65 38.25
C GLU A 1029 -10.83 6.41 38.47
N GLY A 1030 -9.96 5.91 39.35
CA GLY A 1030 -8.63 6.48 39.58
C GLY A 1030 -7.67 6.45 38.37
N GLN A 1031 -7.98 5.70 37.31
CA GLN A 1031 -7.14 5.59 36.10
C GLN A 1031 -7.75 6.27 34.87
N LYS A 1032 -8.97 6.79 34.97
CA LYS A 1032 -9.81 7.26 33.86
C LYS A 1032 -9.28 8.51 33.17
N ASP A 1033 -8.86 9.51 33.93
CA ASP A 1033 -8.38 10.78 33.37
C ASP A 1033 -7.10 10.58 32.56
N LEU A 1034 -6.17 9.76 33.08
CA LEU A 1034 -4.93 9.44 32.39
C LEU A 1034 -5.19 8.60 31.13
N TYR A 1035 -6.08 7.60 31.21
CA TYR A 1035 -6.49 6.83 30.04
C TYR A 1035 -7.00 7.75 28.93
N LYS A 1036 -7.96 8.63 29.26
CA LYS A 1036 -8.57 9.55 28.30
C LYS A 1036 -7.53 10.48 27.67
N LYS A 1037 -6.59 11.00 28.47
CA LYS A 1037 -5.49 11.84 27.98
C LYS A 1037 -4.63 11.09 26.96
N ILE A 1038 -4.11 9.91 27.31
CA ILE A 1038 -3.20 9.15 26.44
C ILE A 1038 -3.94 8.64 25.19
N TYR A 1039 -5.20 8.23 25.32
CA TYR A 1039 -6.05 7.84 24.19
C TYR A 1039 -6.17 8.98 23.18
N LEU A 1040 -6.47 10.21 23.63
CA LEU A 1040 -6.58 11.37 22.76
C LEU A 1040 -5.23 11.69 22.09
N GLU A 1041 -4.14 11.74 22.88
CA GLU A 1041 -2.80 11.99 22.36
C GLU A 1041 -2.35 10.95 21.31
N GLY A 1042 -2.68 9.68 21.51
CA GLY A 1042 -2.32 8.60 20.59
C GLY A 1042 -3.24 8.50 19.37
N SER A 1043 -4.55 8.66 19.54
CA SER A 1043 -5.52 8.57 18.44
C SER A 1043 -5.39 9.70 17.42
N THR A 1044 -4.89 10.87 17.85
CA THR A 1044 -4.60 12.01 16.95
C THR A 1044 -3.12 12.15 16.60
N ALA A 1045 -2.27 11.18 16.98
CA ALA A 1045 -0.85 11.24 16.68
C ALA A 1045 -0.62 11.19 15.16
N ASN A 1046 0.29 12.03 14.66
CA ASN A 1046 0.81 11.90 13.30
C ASN A 1046 1.77 10.69 13.21
N ASN A 1047 2.09 10.25 11.99
CA ASN A 1047 2.89 9.05 11.77
C ASN A 1047 4.30 9.15 12.38
N THR A 1048 4.91 10.33 12.38
CA THR A 1048 6.25 10.54 12.98
C THR A 1048 6.23 10.39 14.50
N GLU A 1049 5.21 10.92 15.17
CA GLU A 1049 5.03 10.77 16.62
C GLU A 1049 4.70 9.32 16.99
N ALA A 1050 3.82 8.68 16.24
CA ALA A 1050 3.47 7.27 16.44
C ALA A 1050 4.67 6.34 16.20
N SER A 1051 5.53 6.65 15.23
CA SER A 1051 6.75 5.88 14.98
C SER A 1051 7.74 5.94 16.14
N ASN A 1052 7.71 7.00 16.94
CA ASN A 1052 8.64 7.21 18.06
C ASN A 1052 8.07 6.80 19.42
N ASP A 1053 6.74 6.70 19.55
CA ASP A 1053 6.06 6.29 20.78
C ASP A 1053 5.13 5.11 20.52
N TYR A 1054 5.55 3.95 21.02
CA TYR A 1054 4.80 2.71 20.91
C TYR A 1054 3.37 2.77 21.48
N VAL A 1055 3.14 3.53 22.55
CA VAL A 1055 1.80 3.69 23.15
C VAL A 1055 0.91 4.51 22.23
N LYS A 1056 1.46 5.58 21.63
CA LYS A 1056 0.73 6.35 20.61
C LYS A 1056 0.43 5.50 19.39
N LYS A 1057 1.40 4.72 18.89
CA LYS A 1057 1.20 3.77 17.77
C LYS A 1057 0.05 2.82 18.05
N PHE A 1058 0.02 2.25 19.25
CA PHE A 1058 -1.06 1.36 19.67
C PHE A 1058 -2.43 2.03 19.60
N PHE A 1059 -2.60 3.22 20.18
CA PHE A 1059 -3.90 3.92 20.15
C PHE A 1059 -4.32 4.44 18.78
N GLN A 1060 -3.36 4.78 17.93
CA GLN A 1060 -3.62 5.22 16.57
C GLN A 1060 -4.21 4.09 15.71
N ILE A 1061 -3.76 2.85 15.93
CA ILE A 1061 -4.34 1.65 15.30
C ILE A 1061 -5.65 1.29 16.01
N LEU A 1062 -5.66 1.26 17.34
CA LEU A 1062 -6.82 0.86 18.15
C LEU A 1062 -8.08 1.67 17.81
N SER A 1063 -7.95 2.98 17.58
CA SER A 1063 -9.09 3.85 17.25
C SER A 1063 -9.77 3.53 15.92
N ARG A 1064 -9.10 2.76 15.05
CA ARG A 1064 -9.62 2.28 13.76
C ARG A 1064 -10.24 0.90 13.88
N GLU A 1065 -9.59 0.03 14.67
CA GLU A 1065 -10.06 -1.34 14.91
C GLU A 1065 -11.27 -1.42 15.84
N CYS A 1066 -11.37 -0.49 16.80
CA CYS A 1066 -12.38 -0.52 17.85
C CYS A 1066 -13.27 0.72 17.80
N SER A 1067 -14.59 0.54 17.62
CA SER A 1067 -15.53 1.65 17.49
C SER A 1067 -15.81 2.41 18.81
N TYR A 1068 -15.70 1.75 19.96
CA TYR A 1068 -16.05 2.32 21.27
C TYR A 1068 -14.96 1.98 22.30
N VAL A 1069 -13.86 2.74 22.29
CA VAL A 1069 -12.75 2.58 23.27
C VAL A 1069 -12.21 3.92 23.77
N SER A 1070 -12.88 5.03 23.50
CA SER A 1070 -12.42 6.37 23.94
C SER A 1070 -12.51 6.59 25.44
N THR A 1071 -13.24 5.73 26.16
CA THR A 1071 -13.34 5.71 27.62
C THR A 1071 -12.85 4.38 28.18
N ILE A 1072 -12.39 4.41 29.43
CA ILE A 1072 -11.73 3.26 30.07
C ILE A 1072 -12.69 2.08 30.30
N ASP A 1073 -13.94 2.35 30.61
CA ASP A 1073 -15.03 1.37 30.81
C ASP A 1073 -15.33 0.63 29.50
N HIS A 1074 -15.39 1.37 28.40
CA HIS A 1074 -15.54 0.82 27.06
C HIS A 1074 -14.30 0.03 26.62
N TYR A 1075 -13.09 0.53 26.86
CA TYR A 1075 -11.85 -0.22 26.60
C TYR A 1075 -11.80 -1.56 27.34
N VAL A 1076 -12.13 -1.54 28.63
CA VAL A 1076 -12.18 -2.75 29.44
C VAL A 1076 -13.24 -3.72 28.90
N HIS A 1077 -14.41 -3.22 28.51
CA HIS A 1077 -15.46 -4.04 27.91
C HIS A 1077 -15.05 -4.70 26.59
N GLU A 1078 -14.39 -3.96 25.70
CA GLU A 1078 -13.97 -4.48 24.40
C GLU A 1078 -12.77 -5.43 24.49
N SER A 1079 -11.92 -5.27 25.52
CA SER A 1079 -10.73 -6.09 25.73
C SER A 1079 -10.97 -7.34 26.59
N THR A 1080 -11.94 -7.33 27.49
CA THR A 1080 -12.14 -8.43 28.44
C THR A 1080 -12.66 -9.70 27.77
N HIS A 1081 -12.28 -10.84 28.33
CA HIS A 1081 -12.87 -12.15 27.98
C HIS A 1081 -14.03 -12.57 28.89
N CYS A 1082 -14.39 -11.73 29.85
CA CYS A 1082 -15.57 -11.94 30.69
C CYS A 1082 -16.84 -11.40 29.98
N LYS A 1083 -17.82 -12.28 29.77
CA LYS A 1083 -19.12 -11.91 29.18
C LYS A 1083 -20.25 -11.82 30.22
N ASP A 1084 -19.97 -12.20 31.46
CA ASP A 1084 -20.99 -12.28 32.50
C ASP A 1084 -21.50 -10.88 32.90
N TYR A 1085 -20.68 -9.84 32.67
CA TYR A 1085 -20.94 -8.47 33.08
C TYR A 1085 -20.62 -7.44 31.99
N LEU A 1086 -21.37 -6.34 32.00
CA LEU A 1086 -21.14 -5.13 31.20
C LEU A 1086 -20.39 -4.09 32.04
N TYR A 1087 -19.31 -3.52 31.51
CA TYR A 1087 -18.56 -2.45 32.16
C TYR A 1087 -19.08 -1.04 31.87
N PRO A 1088 -19.57 -0.70 30.66
CA PRO A 1088 -20.27 0.57 30.45
C PRO A 1088 -21.68 0.51 31.06
N GLU A 1089 -22.12 1.63 31.64
CA GLU A 1089 -23.45 1.76 32.21
C GLU A 1089 -24.50 1.79 31.09
N SER A 1090 -25.54 0.94 31.19
CA SER A 1090 -26.62 0.87 30.18
C SER A 1090 -27.96 1.18 30.83
N ASN A 1091 -28.79 1.99 30.18
CA ASN A 1091 -30.15 2.35 30.65
C ASN A 1091 -31.17 1.18 30.64
N SER A 1092 -30.73 -0.06 30.36
CA SER A 1092 -31.63 -1.21 30.30
C SER A 1092 -31.90 -1.77 31.69
N THR A 1093 -33.18 -1.94 32.04
CA THR A 1093 -33.67 -2.49 33.32
C THR A 1093 -33.35 -3.99 33.53
N THR A 1094 -32.52 -4.58 32.67
CA THR A 1094 -32.15 -6.00 32.62
C THR A 1094 -30.62 -6.23 32.59
N SER A 1095 -29.80 -5.19 32.71
CA SER A 1095 -28.35 -5.26 32.46
C SER A 1095 -27.54 -5.84 33.63
N ASN A 1096 -26.64 -6.80 33.34
CA ASN A 1096 -25.62 -7.29 34.29
C ASN A 1096 -24.48 -6.28 34.42
N TYR A 1097 -24.75 -5.07 34.89
CA TYR A 1097 -23.72 -4.04 35.05
C TYR A 1097 -22.71 -4.45 36.13
N ALA A 1098 -21.41 -4.40 35.79
CA ALA A 1098 -20.30 -4.90 36.61
C ALA A 1098 -20.15 -4.14 37.93
N PHE A 1099 -20.53 -2.86 37.97
CA PHE A 1099 -20.48 -2.03 39.18
C PHE A 1099 -21.84 -1.84 39.84
N SER A 1100 -22.80 -2.73 39.55
CA SER A 1100 -24.08 -2.73 40.26
C SER A 1100 -23.85 -2.92 41.75
N LYS A 1101 -24.52 -2.09 42.55
CA LYS A 1101 -24.42 -2.09 44.01
C LYS A 1101 -24.76 -3.46 44.63
N TYR A 1102 -25.61 -4.23 43.97
CA TYR A 1102 -26.00 -5.60 44.31
C TYR A 1102 -26.15 -6.41 43.01
N PRO A 1103 -26.02 -7.74 43.03
CA PRO A 1103 -26.34 -8.56 41.86
C PRO A 1103 -27.84 -8.49 41.56
N ASN A 1104 -28.23 -8.43 40.29
CA ASN A 1104 -29.63 -8.32 39.84
C ASN A 1104 -30.58 -9.32 40.52
N GLU A 1105 -30.13 -10.57 40.65
CA GLU A 1105 -30.91 -11.65 41.28
C GLU A 1105 -31.18 -11.46 42.79
N TYR A 1106 -30.41 -10.61 43.47
CA TYR A 1106 -30.49 -10.37 44.92
C TYR A 1106 -30.76 -8.90 45.26
N GLU A 1107 -30.91 -8.02 44.27
CA GLU A 1107 -31.09 -6.58 44.48
C GLU A 1107 -32.31 -6.29 45.36
N LYS A 1108 -33.45 -6.94 45.11
CA LYS A 1108 -34.67 -6.81 45.93
C LYS A 1108 -34.46 -7.30 47.37
N ALA A 1109 -33.73 -8.39 47.55
CA ALA A 1109 -33.40 -8.91 48.88
C ALA A 1109 -32.48 -7.95 49.66
N CYS A 1110 -31.56 -7.28 48.98
CA CYS A 1110 -30.60 -6.34 49.56
C CYS A 1110 -31.15 -4.92 49.81
N THR A 1111 -32.21 -4.52 49.10
CA THR A 1111 -32.80 -3.17 49.17
C THR A 1111 -33.96 -3.04 50.17
N CYS A 1112 -34.36 -4.13 50.82
CA CYS A 1112 -35.36 -4.14 51.89
C CYS A 1112 -35.00 -3.16 53.04
N GLN A 1113 -35.51 -1.93 52.95
CA GLN A 1113 -35.57 -0.96 54.05
C GLN A 1113 -36.99 -0.92 54.61
N LYS A 1114 -37.12 -0.76 55.94
CA LYS A 1114 -38.40 -0.48 56.63
C LYS A 1114 -39.13 0.62 55.86
N LYS A 1115 -40.46 0.47 55.70
CA LYS A 1115 -41.38 1.46 55.11
C LYS A 1115 -40.83 2.88 55.30
N SER A 1116 -40.42 3.51 54.20
CA SER A 1116 -40.12 4.93 54.19
C SER A 1116 -41.30 5.66 54.80
N SER A 1117 -41.02 6.49 55.80
CA SER A 1117 -41.91 7.54 56.24
C SER A 1117 -42.56 8.19 55.03
N SER A 1118 -43.88 8.31 55.02
CA SER A 1118 -44.65 9.00 53.98
C SER A 1118 -44.50 10.53 54.07
N ASP A 1119 -43.35 11.02 54.52
CA ASP A 1119 -43.06 12.45 54.63
C ASP A 1119 -42.46 12.96 53.29
N PRO A 1120 -43.22 13.75 52.52
CA PRO A 1120 -42.79 14.26 51.21
C PRO A 1120 -41.51 15.12 51.32
N ALA A 1121 -41.23 15.70 52.49
CA ALA A 1121 -40.05 16.55 52.70
C ALA A 1121 -38.74 15.75 52.70
N GLU A 1122 -38.76 14.50 53.16
CA GLU A 1122 -37.58 13.64 53.22
C GLU A 1122 -37.26 12.99 51.86
N ILE A 1123 -38.31 12.72 51.06
CA ILE A 1123 -38.21 12.28 49.66
C ILE A 1123 -37.61 13.40 48.79
N LEU A 1124 -38.06 14.64 48.97
CA LEU A 1124 -37.53 15.80 48.24
C LEU A 1124 -36.06 16.08 48.59
N LYS A 1125 -35.66 15.92 49.85
CA LYS A 1125 -34.25 16.05 50.30
C LYS A 1125 -33.32 15.03 49.64
N ASN A 1126 -33.75 13.77 49.55
CA ASN A 1126 -32.97 12.69 48.94
C ASN A 1126 -32.87 12.83 47.41
N ILE A 1127 -33.93 13.33 46.75
CA ILE A 1127 -33.90 13.61 45.30
C ILE A 1127 -32.94 14.78 45.01
N ILE A 1128 -32.98 15.86 45.80
CA ILE A 1128 -32.09 17.01 45.60
C ILE A 1128 -30.62 16.64 45.88
N GLN A 1129 -30.33 15.79 46.87
CA GLN A 1129 -28.96 15.33 47.17
C GLN A 1129 -28.39 14.38 46.10
N ASN A 1130 -29.22 13.55 45.47
CA ASN A 1130 -28.76 12.64 44.42
C ASN A 1130 -28.69 13.29 43.03
N SER A 1131 -29.39 14.41 42.81
CA SER A 1131 -29.41 15.12 41.51
C SER A 1131 -28.24 16.09 41.31
N PHE A 1132 -27.49 16.43 42.36
CA PHE A 1132 -26.32 17.32 42.29
C PHE A 1132 -25.02 16.61 42.72
N LYS A 1133 -24.50 15.74 41.86
CA LYS A 1133 -23.06 15.47 41.78
C LYS A 1133 -22.54 15.97 40.43
N SER A 1134 -22.21 17.25 40.35
CA SER A 1134 -21.35 17.75 39.27
C SER A 1134 -19.94 17.17 39.40
N PRO A 1135 -19.21 16.97 38.29
CA PRO A 1135 -17.79 16.62 38.35
C PRO A 1135 -17.02 17.73 39.08
N LYS A 1136 -16.12 17.36 39.99
CA LYS A 1136 -15.20 18.30 40.64
C LYS A 1136 -14.23 18.83 39.58
N ILE A 1137 -14.48 20.04 39.07
CA ILE A 1137 -13.54 20.77 38.21
C ILE A 1137 -12.53 21.50 39.13
N PRO A 1138 -11.21 21.29 38.98
CA PRO A 1138 -10.21 22.07 39.70
C PRO A 1138 -10.28 23.56 39.29
N GLY A 1139 -10.41 24.48 40.25
CA GLY A 1139 -10.31 25.94 40.01
C GLY A 1139 -11.47 26.82 40.53
N ILE A 1140 -12.57 26.25 41.02
CA ILE A 1140 -13.74 27.03 41.47
C ILE A 1140 -13.51 27.90 42.73
N LYS A 1141 -12.49 27.60 43.54
CA LYS A 1141 -12.17 28.40 44.75
C LYS A 1141 -11.71 29.83 44.45
N THR A 1142 -11.32 30.14 43.21
CA THR A 1142 -10.85 31.48 42.84
C THR A 1142 -12.00 32.44 42.50
N ILE A 1143 -13.21 31.93 42.22
CA ILE A 1143 -14.36 32.76 41.79
C ILE A 1143 -15.22 33.22 42.98
N GLN A 1144 -15.19 32.54 44.12
CA GLN A 1144 -15.95 32.94 45.31
C GLN A 1144 -15.45 34.22 46.00
N ASN A 1145 -14.25 34.71 45.64
CA ASN A 1145 -13.65 35.91 46.26
C ASN A 1145 -13.86 37.21 45.48
N VAL A 1146 -14.56 37.20 44.34
CA VAL A 1146 -14.75 38.40 43.48
C VAL A 1146 -16.18 38.96 43.52
N VAL A 1147 -17.12 38.25 44.17
CA VAL A 1147 -18.56 38.60 44.11
C VAL A 1147 -19.01 39.83 44.93
N PRO A 1148 -18.30 40.36 45.96
CA PRO A 1148 -18.82 41.52 46.68
C PRO A 1148 -18.21 42.83 46.14
N ARG A 1149 -18.52 43.23 44.89
CA ARG A 1149 -18.20 44.60 44.37
C ARG A 1149 -18.92 44.97 43.06
N ILE A 1150 -20.26 44.89 43.01
CA ILE A 1150 -21.05 45.67 42.03
C ILE A 1150 -22.29 46.29 42.72
N PRO A 1151 -22.50 47.62 42.65
CA PRO A 1151 -23.64 48.31 43.26
C PRO A 1151 -25.01 48.00 42.62
N ASN A 1152 -26.04 48.20 43.43
CA ASN A 1152 -27.44 47.79 43.25
C ASN A 1152 -28.26 48.58 42.20
N ARG A 1153 -27.69 48.94 41.04
CA ARG A 1153 -28.41 49.76 40.05
C ARG A 1153 -28.11 49.41 38.59
N ILE A 1154 -28.28 48.15 38.19
CA ILE A 1154 -28.67 47.79 36.80
C ILE A 1154 -29.59 46.55 36.87
N LYS A 1155 -30.85 46.76 37.28
CA LYS A 1155 -31.96 45.89 36.88
C LYS A 1155 -32.60 46.56 35.67
N ASN A 1156 -32.63 45.87 34.53
CA ASN A 1156 -33.19 46.27 33.23
C ASN A 1156 -32.20 46.79 32.18
N ILE A 1157 -31.11 46.07 31.94
CA ILE A 1157 -30.51 46.01 30.60
C ILE A 1157 -30.20 44.53 30.32
N MET A 1158 -30.92 43.90 29.39
CA MET A 1158 -30.48 42.63 28.80
C MET A 1158 -29.28 42.96 27.90
N PRO A 1159 -28.11 42.33 28.09
CA PRO A 1159 -27.03 42.45 27.13
C PRO A 1159 -27.45 41.76 25.84
N ASP A 1160 -27.15 42.38 24.70
CA ASP A 1160 -27.41 41.78 23.39
C ASP A 1160 -26.60 40.47 23.21
N ALA A 1161 -27.04 39.67 22.25
CA ALA A 1161 -26.44 38.37 21.97
C ALA A 1161 -24.95 38.44 21.58
N HIS A 1162 -24.47 39.59 21.07
CA HIS A 1162 -23.07 39.82 20.74
C HIS A 1162 -22.21 40.00 22.00
N THR A 1163 -22.73 40.71 23.01
CA THR A 1163 -22.06 40.93 24.29
C THR A 1163 -21.96 39.61 25.09
N ILE A 1164 -23.00 38.79 25.06
CA ILE A 1164 -23.00 37.45 25.67
C ILE A 1164 -22.03 36.50 24.94
N HIS A 1165 -22.02 36.49 23.60
CA HIS A 1165 -21.05 35.72 22.83
C HIS A 1165 -19.60 36.15 23.11
N ALA A 1166 -19.33 37.45 23.24
CA ALA A 1166 -18.00 37.97 23.51
C ALA A 1166 -17.49 37.63 24.93
N ILE A 1167 -18.37 37.61 25.93
CA ILE A 1167 -18.04 37.20 27.30
C ILE A 1167 -17.79 35.69 27.38
N VAL A 1168 -18.58 34.88 26.67
CA VAL A 1168 -18.39 33.43 26.58
C VAL A 1168 -17.10 33.10 25.84
N ALA A 1169 -16.82 33.74 24.70
CA ALA A 1169 -15.59 33.52 23.93
C ALA A 1169 -14.32 33.94 24.70
N ARG A 1170 -14.38 34.98 25.54
CA ARG A 1170 -13.26 35.39 26.41
C ARG A 1170 -13.04 34.48 27.63
N SER A 1171 -14.01 33.61 27.95
CA SER A 1171 -13.95 32.70 29.10
C SER A 1171 -13.34 31.33 28.76
N PHE A 1172 -13.08 31.05 27.48
CA PHE A 1172 -12.46 29.80 27.01
C PHE A 1172 -11.16 30.08 26.24
N PRO A 1173 -9.97 29.87 26.83
CA PRO A 1173 -8.71 30.19 26.16
C PRO A 1173 -8.28 29.21 25.05
N TYR A 1174 -9.09 28.23 24.64
CA TYR A 1174 -8.64 27.11 23.79
C TYR A 1174 -9.34 26.92 22.45
N PHE A 1175 -10.14 27.88 21.98
CA PHE A 1175 -10.65 27.86 20.59
C PHE A 1175 -10.52 29.22 19.93
N VAL A 1176 -9.29 29.58 19.54
CA VAL A 1176 -9.04 30.58 18.49
C VAL A 1176 -7.87 30.06 17.63
N PRO A 1177 -8.06 29.82 16.32
CA PRO A 1177 -6.95 29.62 15.41
C PRO A 1177 -6.08 30.88 15.39
N LYS A 1178 -4.76 30.73 15.58
CA LYS A 1178 -3.81 31.85 15.39
C LYS A 1178 -3.80 32.22 13.91
N PHE A 1179 -4.37 33.38 13.57
CA PHE A 1179 -4.10 34.04 12.28
C PHE A 1179 -2.77 34.83 12.36
N PRO A 1180 -1.95 34.83 11.30
CA PRO A 1180 -0.75 35.68 11.22
C PRO A 1180 -1.13 37.16 11.33
N LYS A 1181 -0.31 37.95 12.03
CA LYS A 1181 -0.46 39.42 12.09
C LYS A 1181 0.18 40.08 10.86
N GLU A 1182 -0.65 40.91 10.22
CA GLU A 1182 -0.34 42.11 9.41
C GLU A 1182 0.39 41.97 8.07
N VAL A 1183 -0.38 42.06 6.98
CA VAL A 1183 -0.02 42.87 5.80
C VAL A 1183 -1.28 43.65 5.37
N LYS A 1184 -1.13 44.97 5.13
CA LYS A 1184 -2.20 45.94 4.84
C LYS A 1184 -3.02 45.59 3.57
N PRO A 1185 -4.33 45.85 3.53
CA PRO A 1185 -5.13 45.69 2.31
C PRO A 1185 -5.16 46.99 1.45
N PRO A 1186 -5.22 46.89 0.11
CA PRO A 1186 -5.69 47.96 -0.77
C PRO A 1186 -7.24 48.03 -0.78
N PRO A 1187 -7.84 49.10 -1.34
CA PRO A 1187 -9.18 49.52 -0.99
C PRO A 1187 -10.31 48.72 -1.66
N THR A 1188 -11.41 48.69 -0.91
CA THR A 1188 -12.76 48.18 -1.16
C THR A 1188 -13.35 48.47 -2.54
N ASN A 1189 -14.12 47.49 -3.05
CA ASN A 1189 -15.43 47.74 -3.65
C ASN A 1189 -16.41 46.56 -3.47
N ASN A 1190 -17.61 46.91 -2.99
CA ASN A 1190 -18.90 46.19 -2.97
C ASN A 1190 -19.07 44.89 -2.15
N ILE A 1191 -19.42 45.06 -0.87
CA ILE A 1191 -19.84 43.99 0.07
C ILE A 1191 -21.34 43.60 -0.07
N LEU A 1192 -22.15 44.35 -0.82
CA LEU A 1192 -23.61 44.18 -0.75
C LEU A 1192 -24.19 43.00 -1.55
N ASN A 1193 -23.42 42.39 -2.47
CA ASN A 1193 -23.92 41.28 -3.31
C ASN A 1193 -23.48 39.87 -2.89
N ASP A 1194 -22.51 39.73 -1.97
CA ASP A 1194 -21.97 38.42 -1.57
C ASP A 1194 -22.53 37.88 -0.24
N VAL A 1195 -23.23 38.70 0.54
CA VAL A 1195 -23.70 38.32 1.89
C VAL A 1195 -25.13 37.77 1.90
N LEU A 1196 -25.97 38.12 0.91
CA LEU A 1196 -27.37 37.68 0.87
C LEU A 1196 -27.58 36.17 0.62
N PRO A 1197 -26.80 35.46 -0.22
CA PRO A 1197 -27.05 34.03 -0.48
C PRO A 1197 -26.59 33.08 0.64
N SER A 1198 -25.66 33.52 1.51
CA SER A 1198 -25.06 32.71 2.59
C SER A 1198 -25.76 32.88 3.95
N ALA A 1199 -26.44 34.01 4.17
CA ALA A 1199 -27.16 34.29 5.42
C ALA A 1199 -28.57 33.65 5.48
N ILE A 1200 -29.24 33.43 4.34
CA ILE A 1200 -30.61 32.90 4.29
C ILE A 1200 -30.71 31.44 4.79
N PRO A 1201 -29.82 30.50 4.43
CA PRO A 1201 -29.88 29.12 4.92
C PRO A 1201 -29.58 29.01 6.42
N VAL A 1202 -28.68 29.85 6.94
CA VAL A 1202 -28.31 29.89 8.37
C VAL A 1202 -29.42 30.53 9.20
N GLY A 1203 -30.08 31.58 8.67
CA GLY A 1203 -31.25 32.20 9.30
C GLY A 1203 -32.44 31.25 9.40
N ILE A 1204 -32.70 30.45 8.35
CA ILE A 1204 -33.75 29.42 8.35
C ILE A 1204 -33.40 28.29 9.33
N ALA A 1205 -32.15 27.84 9.39
CA ALA A 1205 -31.71 26.81 10.34
C ALA A 1205 -31.86 27.26 11.80
N LEU A 1206 -31.49 28.52 12.11
CA LEU A 1206 -31.61 29.09 13.45
C LEU A 1206 -33.07 29.35 13.86
N ALA A 1207 -33.92 29.76 12.91
CA ALA A 1207 -35.35 29.93 13.14
C ALA A 1207 -36.04 28.58 13.40
N LEU A 1208 -35.71 27.54 12.63
CA LEU A 1208 -36.25 26.18 12.82
C LEU A 1208 -35.79 25.55 14.14
N THR A 1209 -34.54 25.76 14.56
CA THR A 1209 -34.09 25.31 15.89
C THR A 1209 -34.77 26.06 17.03
N SER A 1210 -35.08 27.35 16.84
CA SER A 1210 -35.80 28.14 17.86
C SER A 1210 -37.27 27.73 17.97
N ILE A 1211 -37.92 27.41 16.85
CA ILE A 1211 -39.29 26.86 16.82
C ILE A 1211 -39.33 25.46 17.45
N ALA A 1212 -38.34 24.61 17.17
CA ALA A 1212 -38.20 23.29 17.80
C ALA A 1212 -37.98 23.39 19.32
N PHE A 1213 -37.20 24.38 19.77
CA PHE A 1213 -37.00 24.63 21.20
C PHE A 1213 -38.26 25.16 21.89
N LEU A 1214 -39.05 26.01 21.20
CA LEU A 1214 -40.35 26.46 21.70
C LEU A 1214 -41.37 25.31 21.76
N TYR A 1215 -41.37 24.40 20.79
CA TYR A 1215 -42.21 23.20 20.82
C TYR A 1215 -41.83 22.23 21.95
N LEU A 1216 -40.53 22.02 22.19
CA LEU A 1216 -40.04 21.22 23.33
C LEU A 1216 -40.38 21.89 24.67
N LYS A 1217 -40.36 23.22 24.73
CA LYS A 1217 -40.74 23.98 25.93
C LYS A 1217 -42.25 23.92 26.18
N VAL A 1218 -43.08 23.91 25.15
CA VAL A 1218 -44.55 23.73 25.27
C VAL A 1218 -44.89 22.30 25.70
N ILE A 1219 -44.19 21.29 25.19
CA ILE A 1219 -44.35 19.89 25.61
C ILE A 1219 -43.89 19.69 27.07
N TYR A 1220 -42.81 20.34 27.50
CA TYR A 1220 -42.33 20.30 28.89
C TYR A 1220 -43.24 21.07 29.88
N ILE A 1221 -44.07 21.99 29.40
CA ILE A 1221 -45.06 22.71 30.23
C ILE A 1221 -46.39 21.93 30.34
N TYR A 1222 -46.65 21.00 29.40
CA TYR A 1222 -47.86 20.17 29.36
C TYR A 1222 -47.68 18.74 29.92
N MET A 1223 -46.43 18.28 30.07
CA MET A 1223 -46.06 17.12 30.90
C MET A 1223 -45.80 17.56 32.33
#